data_AF-A0A353FDC0-F1
#
_entry.id   AF-A0A353FDC0-F1
#
_cell.length_a   1.000
_cell.length_b   1.000
_cell.length_c   1.000
_cell.angle_alpha   90.00
_cell.angle_beta   90.00
_cell.angle_gamma   90.00
#
_symmetry.space_group_name_H-M   'P 1'
#
loop_
_entity.id
_entity.type
_entity.pdbx_description
1 polymer ?
#
loop_
_entity_poly.entity_id
_entity_poly.type
_entity_poly.pdbx_seq_one_letter_code
_entity_poly.pdbx_strand_id
1 'polypeptide(L)'
;MRPFKLRIPINTENRHFSTILISCNVILCFLHPSFPIKLMRSYGLALILFLFSLTAYSQKKYQGLLWKISGNGLEKPSYLYGTMHVSNRVAFHLSETFFEALDQADVVALETNPEFWIQDIARSQLMQDYFRMSMMNNRSSYPLYTSFVPKQPLQSELEYYLAQDQDMLNNMLWRFSANGENFEEGTFLDLFIYQSGKKKGKKVVALEDFEDSFRSVLLSNRFDKDAKPLSERQALKLLGDFQSWEELQEDAYRKGDLDLLDTIVSSLYTSRYYRENMLNIRNEIMAHGMDSLMQLGTLFTGVGAAHLPGNMGVINLLRQRGYTVTPEERVITSKSIDEKEKTDALIFEHQLQDFRSDDGFIQTRVPGPMSKLVSGNYQEYLFADMANGAYYSLRRINTAAPFYGKDAGFYAAKVDSLLFENIPGKIVSNTPITVSGYPGIDILNTTKQGDWQHYRIIFTPLEILIFKAGGVKEFVKSAQASAFFEQLSLGTARDTSVVFQPAYGGFKVSLPLLHRSERYRSIYYNPYETYWAEAMDEESNHFAVAHRQYHDFSYIEEDDFELKYLIENLEEDELFEVDTLYLLDRYKHPASAFRFHSPKGTTYYGELHIQGPHYIALFTSHPSESERQKFFRSFQFRPLRYSADFTERTDTNLHYSMLSPMPINNNLSFLQMLGVREELKQTDFEEKIDNRILTCEQTGEQLKVSVQRIHRLASYESPEEFWKEHDPLAYFINPFFSEATARKDLILIKDSLLFSEVRDTSYFTEGREQWYTDTNSTRALRVKTIIENGALYTLIGLTDTLGYSSLFLDQAFASFRPSPDTVLGHSILHRQAGRFFANLYSHDSSLVYESSTSIGKVTFKESDAQGIQAIIDHYTDPVFDRENRLEMISTLAESGGEDNIDYLARLYERYTDSSAYQFAILETLIAFEDRDALKTFKKLLLNETPFSNNSYTSNSLIRKLEDSVELARPLFPELLELADFEDYRDGVYDVLAGLVEKDHIKSSVYKSRYRTILRRAKVQLKKQRSSEETDNTRKLNVYLARYNTLLLPFARKTEVQEHYREVLRIRNRSVLFEQMQILYGAVPIPDSLWNYAASDVRVLMNVYDFLADRDELEHLDPKYLTQDQLARSIVQNANYRNYDTIAFITARETLHKDSEGKAYFFQFKSDKNDDLWKLAYVVVDDQQELTTDDRMNGTGEAFHPETDNVEAIIKDALKIIAVDDRERYVDLKKNRWR
;
A
#
# COMPACT_ATOMS: atom_id res chain seq x y z
N MET A 1 -16.47 9.49 -21.01
CA MET A 1 -17.57 9.52 -20.02
C MET A 1 -18.84 10.03 -20.71
N ARG A 2 -19.97 9.31 -20.63
CA ARG A 2 -21.29 9.76 -21.13
C ARG A 2 -21.87 10.81 -20.16
N PRO A 3 -22.47 11.92 -20.62
CA PRO A 3 -23.04 12.92 -19.72
C PRO A 3 -24.51 12.61 -19.39
N PHE A 4 -24.85 12.59 -18.10
CA PHE A 4 -26.24 12.57 -17.62
C PHE A 4 -26.84 13.97 -17.76
N LYS A 5 -27.85 14.12 -18.62
CA LYS A 5 -28.71 15.30 -18.75
C LYS A 5 -29.88 15.19 -17.78
N LEU A 6 -30.04 16.14 -16.86
CA LEU A 6 -31.28 16.33 -16.12
C LEU A 6 -32.10 17.46 -16.77
N ARG A 7 -33.29 17.09 -17.28
CA ARG A 7 -34.33 17.98 -17.81
C ARG A 7 -35.15 18.54 -16.65
N ILE A 8 -35.30 19.85 -16.59
CA ILE A 8 -36.28 20.56 -15.75
C ILE A 8 -37.49 20.88 -16.63
N PRO A 9 -38.75 20.59 -16.22
CA PRO A 9 -39.92 21.11 -16.91
C PRO A 9 -40.24 22.51 -16.41
N ILE A 10 -40.39 23.40 -17.38
CA ILE A 10 -40.86 24.78 -17.28
C ILE A 10 -42.31 24.77 -16.81
N ASN A 11 -42.66 25.62 -15.84
CA ASN A 11 -44.02 26.12 -15.69
C ASN A 11 -43.98 27.64 -15.55
N THR A 12 -44.45 28.30 -16.60
CA THR A 12 -44.68 29.73 -16.75
C THR A 12 -46.07 30.11 -16.26
N GLU A 13 -46.20 31.23 -15.54
CA GLU A 13 -47.24 32.26 -15.67
C GLU A 13 -47.20 33.20 -14.43
N ASN A 14 -46.72 34.44 -14.58
CA ASN A 14 -47.46 35.67 -14.93
C ASN A 14 -48.12 36.40 -13.74
N ARG A 15 -47.54 37.55 -13.31
CA ARG A 15 -48.11 38.93 -13.46
C ARG A 15 -47.39 39.99 -12.59
N HIS A 16 -46.58 40.80 -13.27
CA HIS A 16 -46.60 42.27 -13.40
C HIS A 16 -46.82 43.28 -12.23
N PHE A 17 -45.88 44.26 -12.20
CA PHE A 17 -45.98 45.73 -11.99
C PHE A 17 -46.62 46.27 -10.69
N SER A 18 -46.21 47.35 -10.04
CA SER A 18 -45.01 48.21 -9.94
C SER A 18 -45.36 49.36 -8.96
N THR A 19 -44.33 50.10 -8.51
CA THR A 19 -44.34 51.53 -8.12
C THR A 19 -44.83 52.00 -6.73
N ILE A 20 -43.87 52.63 -6.03
CA ILE A 20 -43.91 53.93 -5.30
C ILE A 20 -44.36 53.98 -3.82
N LEU A 21 -43.35 54.11 -2.94
CA LEU A 21 -43.07 55.27 -2.05
C LEU A 21 -44.27 56.03 -1.42
N ILE A 22 -44.32 56.10 -0.09
CA ILE A 22 -44.38 57.33 0.75
C ILE A 22 -44.93 57.06 2.19
N SER A 23 -44.09 57.45 3.16
CA SER A 23 -44.32 58.00 4.52
C SER A 23 -45.43 57.51 5.50
N CYS A 24 -44.95 57.22 6.71
CA CYS A 24 -45.37 57.69 8.05
C CYS A 24 -46.79 58.19 8.36
N ASN A 25 -47.24 57.72 9.55
CA ASN A 25 -48.36 58.10 10.44
C ASN A 25 -49.53 57.11 10.32
N VAL A 26 -50.02 56.47 11.39
CA VAL A 26 -50.59 57.03 12.62
C VAL A 26 -50.74 55.88 13.62
N ILE A 27 -50.31 56.02 14.88
CA ILE A 27 -51.10 55.57 16.04
C ILE A 27 -50.93 56.59 17.17
N LEU A 28 -52.02 57.34 17.40
CA LEU A 28 -52.30 58.17 18.57
C LEU A 28 -53.60 57.61 19.17
N CYS A 29 -53.67 57.59 20.51
CA CYS A 29 -54.79 57.29 21.44
C CYS A 29 -54.31 56.19 22.41
N PHE A 30 -54.14 56.41 23.72
CA PHE A 30 -55.00 57.12 24.67
C PHE A 30 -54.17 57.91 25.71
N LEU A 31 -54.58 59.15 26.03
CA LEU A 31 -54.11 59.87 27.21
C LEU A 31 -55.33 60.34 28.04
N HIS A 32 -55.35 59.92 29.30
CA HIS A 32 -56.17 60.48 30.38
C HIS A 32 -55.43 61.72 30.94
N PRO A 33 -56.11 62.83 31.33
CA PRO A 33 -55.42 64.10 31.53
C PRO A 33 -55.04 64.31 33.00
N SER A 34 -53.81 63.93 33.38
CA SER A 34 -53.13 64.49 34.57
C SER A 34 -51.71 63.98 34.73
N PHE A 35 -50.75 64.45 33.92
CA PHE A 35 -49.31 64.35 34.23
C PHE A 35 -48.53 65.58 33.71
N PRO A 36 -47.69 66.23 34.55
CA PRO A 36 -47.02 67.48 34.18
C PRO A 36 -45.86 67.27 33.18
N ILE A 37 -45.89 68.05 32.09
CA ILE A 37 -45.02 68.05 30.91
C ILE A 37 -43.51 68.13 31.21
N LYS A 38 -43.09 68.53 32.43
CA LYS A 38 -41.68 68.60 32.82
C LYS A 38 -41.02 67.23 33.02
N LEU A 39 -41.77 66.16 33.33
CA LEU A 39 -41.18 64.83 33.53
C LEU A 39 -40.84 64.10 32.20
N MET A 40 -41.61 64.33 31.12
CA MET A 40 -41.40 63.64 29.82
C MET A 40 -40.11 64.05 29.10
N ARG A 41 -39.59 65.28 29.30
CA ARG A 41 -38.33 65.72 28.67
C ARG A 41 -37.10 65.05 29.28
N SER A 42 -37.12 64.72 30.57
CA SER A 42 -36.01 64.07 31.27
C SER A 42 -35.93 62.56 30.96
N TYR A 43 -37.07 61.86 30.90
CA TYR A 43 -37.11 60.44 30.55
C TYR A 43 -36.94 60.19 29.05
N GLY A 44 -37.38 61.11 28.17
CA GLY A 44 -37.14 61.02 26.74
C GLY A 44 -35.66 61.13 26.37
N LEU A 45 -34.90 62.01 27.03
CA LEU A 45 -33.45 62.14 26.81
C LEU A 45 -32.68 60.91 27.34
N ALA A 46 -33.08 60.37 28.49
CA ALA A 46 -32.51 59.16 29.05
C ALA A 46 -32.83 57.91 28.21
N LEU A 47 -34.03 57.80 27.63
CA LEU A 47 -34.40 56.71 26.73
C LEU A 47 -33.68 56.81 25.38
N ILE A 48 -33.46 58.02 24.85
CA ILE A 48 -32.66 58.24 23.63
C ILE A 48 -31.18 57.92 23.90
N LEU A 49 -30.61 58.32 25.05
CA LEU A 49 -29.25 57.95 25.44
C LEU A 49 -29.12 56.42 25.69
N PHE A 50 -30.14 55.78 26.26
CA PHE A 50 -30.18 54.33 26.48
C PHE A 50 -30.33 53.55 25.16
N LEU A 51 -31.14 54.05 24.21
CA LEU A 51 -31.29 53.50 22.86
C LEU A 51 -30.03 53.73 22.01
N PHE A 52 -29.31 54.85 22.18
CA PHE A 52 -28.00 55.07 21.55
C PHE A 52 -26.91 54.15 22.11
N SER A 53 -26.93 53.85 23.42
CA SER A 53 -26.03 52.84 23.99
C SER A 53 -26.36 51.41 23.55
N LEU A 54 -27.62 51.10 23.23
CA LEU A 54 -28.02 49.79 22.67
C LEU A 54 -27.61 49.62 21.20
N THR A 55 -27.51 50.70 20.41
CA THR A 55 -26.95 50.64 19.04
C THR A 55 -25.43 50.51 18.99
N ALA A 56 -24.72 50.81 20.08
CA ALA A 56 -23.27 50.61 20.17
C ALA A 56 -22.86 49.12 20.35
N TYR A 57 -23.80 48.25 20.75
CA TYR A 57 -23.54 46.82 20.98
C TYR A 57 -23.63 45.93 19.72
N SER A 58 -23.85 46.52 18.54
CA SER A 58 -23.79 45.79 17.25
C SER A 58 -22.51 46.10 16.46
N GLN A 59 -21.52 46.77 17.05
CA GLN A 59 -20.23 46.94 16.39
C GLN A 59 -19.48 45.61 16.33
N LYS A 60 -18.99 45.26 15.13
CA LYS A 60 -18.11 44.11 14.92
C LYS A 60 -16.90 44.24 15.86
N LYS A 61 -16.55 43.14 16.53
CA LYS A 61 -15.51 43.11 17.56
C LYS A 61 -14.12 43.18 16.93
N TYR A 62 -13.95 42.59 15.74
CA TYR A 62 -12.70 42.63 14.98
C TYR A 62 -12.96 43.09 13.55
N GLN A 63 -12.65 44.36 13.27
CA GLN A 63 -12.87 45.01 11.98
C GLN A 63 -11.56 45.65 11.50
N GLY A 64 -11.04 45.17 10.37
CA GLY A 64 -9.78 45.61 9.77
C GLY A 64 -8.75 44.48 9.60
N LEU A 65 -7.87 44.62 8.60
CA LEU A 65 -6.80 43.66 8.30
C LEU A 65 -5.43 44.08 8.87
N LEU A 66 -5.18 45.39 8.99
CA LEU A 66 -3.95 45.93 9.57
C LEU A 66 -4.21 46.42 11.00
N TRP A 67 -3.32 46.04 11.91
CA TRP A 67 -3.39 46.36 13.33
C TRP A 67 -2.07 46.93 13.81
N LYS A 68 -2.14 48.06 14.52
CA LYS A 68 -0.99 48.70 15.16
C LYS A 68 -0.85 48.21 16.59
N ILE A 69 0.38 47.87 16.96
CA ILE A 69 0.78 47.36 18.27
C ILE A 69 1.65 48.41 18.94
N SER A 70 1.28 48.83 20.16
CA SER A 70 2.01 49.85 20.93
C SER A 70 1.90 49.57 22.43
N GLY A 71 2.62 50.34 23.26
CA GLY A 71 2.68 50.12 24.70
C GLY A 71 3.66 49.01 25.09
N ASN A 72 3.57 48.51 26.33
CA ASN A 72 4.45 47.46 26.88
C ASN A 72 5.97 47.71 26.66
N GLY A 73 6.40 48.96 26.79
CA GLY A 73 7.82 49.35 26.66
C GLY A 73 8.31 49.60 25.23
N LEU A 74 7.47 49.46 24.20
CA LEU A 74 7.88 49.71 22.81
C LEU A 74 8.14 51.20 22.55
N GLU A 75 9.31 51.53 22.01
CA GLU A 75 9.68 52.89 21.58
C GLU A 75 8.98 53.30 20.27
N LYS A 76 8.77 52.33 19.38
CA LYS A 76 8.08 52.50 18.10
C LYS A 76 6.98 51.46 17.96
N PRO A 77 5.85 51.80 17.29
CA PRO A 77 4.78 50.83 17.08
C PRO A 77 5.21 49.74 16.10
N SER A 78 4.84 48.51 16.40
CA SER A 78 4.91 47.38 15.45
C SER A 78 3.55 47.12 14.82
N TYR A 79 3.49 46.29 13.78
CA TYR A 79 2.29 46.10 12.97
C TYR A 79 2.01 44.62 12.73
N LEU A 80 0.73 44.26 12.75
CA LEU A 80 0.20 42.93 12.49
C LEU A 80 -0.83 43.00 11.37
N TYR A 81 -0.61 42.22 10.32
CA TYR A 81 -1.44 42.18 9.14
C TYR A 81 -2.02 40.78 8.91
N GLY A 82 -3.33 40.71 8.70
CA GLY A 82 -4.05 39.49 8.37
C GLY A 82 -3.96 39.17 6.88
N THR A 83 -3.19 38.15 6.50
CA THR A 83 -3.03 37.70 5.11
C THR A 83 -4.13 36.71 4.70
N MET A 84 -4.21 36.42 3.40
CA MET A 84 -5.02 35.33 2.88
C MET A 84 -4.17 34.57 1.86
N HIS A 85 -4.15 33.24 1.99
CA HIS A 85 -3.27 32.33 1.25
C HIS A 85 -3.66 32.11 -0.23
N VAL A 86 -4.12 33.16 -0.90
CA VAL A 86 -4.59 33.13 -2.29
C VAL A 86 -3.85 34.15 -3.14
N SER A 87 -3.84 33.88 -4.44
CA SER A 87 -3.33 34.78 -5.48
C SER A 87 -4.40 35.75 -6.02
N ASN A 88 -5.67 35.58 -5.64
CA ASN A 88 -6.77 36.45 -6.11
C ASN A 88 -6.49 37.93 -5.80
N ARG A 89 -6.70 38.80 -6.80
CA ARG A 89 -6.51 40.26 -6.71
C ARG A 89 -7.17 40.93 -5.50
N VAL A 90 -8.26 40.34 -4.97
CA VAL A 90 -8.91 40.81 -3.74
C VAL A 90 -7.92 40.90 -2.57
N ALA A 91 -6.95 39.98 -2.48
CA ALA A 91 -5.94 39.96 -1.44
C ALA A 91 -4.93 41.14 -1.55
N PHE A 92 -4.76 41.70 -2.75
CA PHE A 92 -3.77 42.72 -3.08
C PHE A 92 -4.32 44.15 -3.13
N HIS A 93 -5.56 44.36 -2.68
CA HIS A 93 -6.12 45.68 -2.41
C HIS A 93 -5.50 46.28 -1.11
N LEU A 94 -4.20 46.59 -1.16
CA LEU A 94 -3.38 47.06 -0.05
C LEU A 94 -3.52 48.58 0.15
N SER A 95 -3.62 49.00 1.42
CA SER A 95 -3.79 50.42 1.79
C SER A 95 -2.48 51.19 1.82
N GLU A 96 -2.53 52.52 1.79
CA GLU A 96 -1.34 53.34 2.05
C GLU A 96 -0.70 53.01 3.40
N THR A 97 -1.53 52.80 4.43
CA THR A 97 -1.08 52.44 5.79
C THR A 97 -0.32 51.12 5.83
N PHE A 98 -0.62 50.17 4.93
CA PHE A 98 0.13 48.92 4.80
C PHE A 98 1.56 49.18 4.36
N PHE A 99 1.76 49.97 3.30
CA PHE A 99 3.09 50.27 2.78
C PHE A 99 3.89 51.14 3.75
N GLU A 100 3.24 52.10 4.41
CA GLU A 100 3.88 52.93 5.44
C GLU A 100 4.35 52.10 6.65
N ALA A 101 3.51 51.17 7.12
CA ALA A 101 3.86 50.25 8.19
C ALA A 101 5.05 49.35 7.79
N LEU A 102 5.03 48.80 6.57
CA LEU A 102 6.10 47.95 6.05
C LEU A 102 7.43 48.71 5.90
N ASP A 103 7.38 49.96 5.46
CA ASP A 103 8.57 50.81 5.30
C ASP A 103 9.19 51.22 6.63
N GLN A 104 8.34 51.47 7.65
CA GLN A 104 8.77 51.82 9.01
C GLN A 104 9.35 50.63 9.78
N ALA A 105 9.02 49.39 9.40
CA ALA A 105 9.51 48.21 10.08
C ALA A 105 11.00 47.95 9.82
N ASP A 106 11.69 47.41 10.81
CA ASP A 106 13.08 46.96 10.71
C ASP A 106 13.14 45.48 10.27
N VAL A 107 12.13 44.71 10.67
CA VAL A 107 12.03 43.27 10.46
C VAL A 107 10.64 42.90 9.93
N VAL A 108 10.61 42.03 8.93
CA VAL A 108 9.39 41.36 8.44
C VAL A 108 9.31 39.98 9.09
N ALA A 109 8.22 39.70 9.80
CA ALA A 109 7.97 38.42 10.43
C ALA A 109 6.79 37.71 9.75
N LEU A 110 6.96 36.46 9.36
CA LEU A 110 5.93 35.63 8.74
C LEU A 110 5.75 34.32 9.53
N GLU A 111 4.66 33.59 9.30
CA GLU A 111 4.41 32.28 9.92
C GLU A 111 5.63 31.36 9.75
N THR A 112 6.06 31.16 8.51
CA THR A 112 7.28 30.46 8.13
C THR A 112 8.10 31.33 7.18
N ASN A 113 9.40 31.02 7.00
CA ASN A 113 10.25 31.78 6.07
C ASN A 113 10.29 31.11 4.69
N PRO A 114 9.71 31.72 3.64
CA PRO A 114 9.66 31.12 2.31
C PRO A 114 11.05 30.84 1.71
N GLU A 115 12.08 31.60 2.11
CA GLU A 115 13.46 31.46 1.63
C GLU A 115 14.03 30.05 1.86
N PHE A 116 13.59 29.38 2.93
CA PHE A 116 14.17 28.11 3.37
C PHE A 116 13.26 26.90 3.12
N TRP A 117 12.07 27.07 2.55
CA TRP A 117 11.09 26.00 2.41
C TRP A 117 11.64 24.74 1.73
N ILE A 118 12.38 24.85 0.62
CA ILE A 118 12.94 23.66 -0.06
C ILE A 118 13.97 22.96 0.84
N GLN A 119 14.81 23.74 1.53
CA GLN A 119 15.82 23.20 2.44
C GLN A 119 15.18 22.55 3.68
N ASP A 120 14.11 23.13 4.21
CA ASP A 120 13.36 22.62 5.35
C ASP A 120 12.63 21.33 4.98
N ILE A 121 11.96 21.29 3.82
CA ILE A 121 11.37 20.08 3.23
C ILE A 121 12.43 18.98 3.09
N ALA A 122 13.60 19.32 2.54
CA ALA A 122 14.68 18.36 2.34
C ALA A 122 15.30 17.83 3.64
N ARG A 123 15.19 18.57 4.76
CA ARG A 123 15.76 18.21 6.07
C ARG A 123 14.76 17.59 7.03
N SER A 124 13.46 17.80 6.80
CA SER A 124 12.38 17.32 7.68
C SER A 124 12.24 15.80 7.63
N GLN A 125 12.58 15.13 8.73
CA GLN A 125 12.39 13.68 8.85
C GLN A 125 10.89 13.32 8.85
N LEU A 126 10.02 14.11 9.49
CA LEU A 126 8.59 13.89 9.49
C LEU A 126 8.00 13.96 8.07
N MET A 127 8.45 14.91 7.25
CA MET A 127 8.00 15.03 5.87
C MET A 127 8.54 13.90 4.99
N GLN A 128 9.80 13.50 5.15
CA GLN A 128 10.35 12.34 4.47
C GLN A 128 9.60 11.05 4.83
N ASP A 129 9.29 10.84 6.11
CA ASP A 129 8.52 9.69 6.59
C ASP A 129 7.08 9.73 6.05
N TYR A 130 6.47 10.91 5.99
CA TYR A 130 5.14 11.13 5.42
C TYR A 130 5.11 10.77 3.93
N PHE A 131 6.08 11.25 3.14
CA PHE A 131 6.21 10.90 1.73
C PHE A 131 6.48 9.40 1.55
N ARG A 132 7.40 8.82 2.33
CA ARG A 132 7.70 7.39 2.30
C ARG A 132 6.45 6.55 2.59
N MET A 133 5.67 6.90 3.61
CA MET A 133 4.41 6.21 3.93
C MET A 133 3.42 6.31 2.77
N SER A 134 3.30 7.49 2.14
CA SER A 134 2.42 7.68 0.98
C SER A 134 2.83 6.85 -0.25
N MET A 135 4.15 6.61 -0.44
CA MET A 135 4.69 5.81 -1.54
C MET A 135 4.76 4.30 -1.25
N MET A 136 4.86 3.89 0.03
CA MET A 136 4.98 2.49 0.44
C MET A 136 3.76 1.62 0.08
N ASN A 137 2.58 2.22 -0.13
CA ASN A 137 1.39 1.52 -0.61
C ASN A 137 1.53 1.00 -2.06
N ASN A 138 2.65 1.25 -2.74
CA ASN A 138 2.84 0.94 -4.15
C ASN A 138 4.14 0.15 -4.46
N ARG A 139 4.64 -0.69 -3.52
CA ARG A 139 5.82 -1.56 -3.74
C ARG A 139 5.69 -2.43 -4.99
N SER A 140 4.45 -2.76 -5.37
CA SER A 140 4.05 -3.43 -6.59
C SER A 140 4.26 -2.62 -7.89
N SER A 141 5.13 -1.60 -7.93
CA SER A 141 5.36 -0.78 -9.14
C SER A 141 6.77 -0.86 -9.72
N TYR A 142 7.74 -1.54 -9.07
CA TYR A 142 9.15 -1.55 -9.52
C TYR A 142 9.71 -2.96 -9.70
N PRO A 143 9.42 -3.63 -10.83
CA PRO A 143 9.87 -5.01 -11.08
C PRO A 143 11.38 -5.08 -11.28
N LEU A 144 12.06 -5.90 -10.48
CA LEU A 144 13.51 -6.17 -10.57
C LEU A 144 13.92 -6.55 -12.01
N TYR A 145 13.15 -7.40 -12.68
CA TYR A 145 13.52 -8.00 -13.96
C TYR A 145 13.57 -7.02 -15.15
N THR A 146 12.99 -5.83 -15.02
CA THR A 146 13.11 -4.77 -16.04
C THR A 146 14.14 -3.70 -15.68
N SER A 147 14.87 -3.87 -14.56
CA SER A 147 15.76 -2.85 -13.98
C SER A 147 16.89 -2.43 -14.93
N PHE A 148 17.35 -3.34 -15.79
CA PHE A 148 18.48 -3.11 -16.70
C PHE A 148 18.06 -2.92 -18.17
N VAL A 149 16.76 -2.86 -18.44
CA VAL A 149 16.24 -2.50 -19.77
C VAL A 149 16.44 -0.99 -19.94
N PRO A 150 17.29 -0.53 -20.89
CA PRO A 150 17.50 0.89 -21.11
C PRO A 150 16.19 1.53 -21.58
N LYS A 151 15.73 2.62 -20.94
CA LYS A 151 14.45 3.26 -21.31
C LYS A 151 14.70 4.55 -22.08
N GLN A 152 13.99 4.72 -23.19
CA GLN A 152 13.93 5.98 -23.91
C GLN A 152 12.81 6.86 -23.37
N PRO A 153 12.96 8.20 -23.40
CA PRO A 153 11.89 9.09 -23.00
C PRO A 153 10.75 8.97 -24.02
N LEU A 154 9.55 8.74 -23.52
CA LEU A 154 8.33 8.73 -24.33
C LEU A 154 8.04 10.14 -24.86
N GLN A 155 7.31 10.23 -25.96
CA GLN A 155 6.90 11.53 -26.49
C GLN A 155 6.14 12.36 -25.45
N SER A 156 5.16 11.76 -24.75
CA SER A 156 4.38 12.43 -23.71
C SER A 156 5.23 12.92 -22.54
N GLU A 157 6.32 12.21 -22.21
CA GLU A 157 7.27 12.65 -21.18
C GLU A 157 8.06 13.87 -21.66
N LEU A 158 8.56 13.86 -22.91
CA LEU A 158 9.24 15.03 -23.49
C LEU A 158 8.31 16.25 -23.56
N GLU A 159 7.05 16.06 -23.96
CA GLU A 159 6.01 17.11 -23.95
C GLU A 159 5.85 17.70 -22.54
N TYR A 160 5.71 16.84 -21.53
CA TYR A 160 5.64 17.25 -20.13
C TYR A 160 6.90 18.02 -19.69
N TYR A 161 8.10 17.54 -20.02
CA TYR A 161 9.36 18.18 -19.65
C TYR A 161 9.58 19.55 -20.31
N LEU A 162 8.92 19.83 -21.43
CA LEU A 162 8.97 21.13 -22.10
C LEU A 162 7.90 22.10 -21.56
N ALA A 163 6.68 21.59 -21.38
CA ALA A 163 5.50 22.38 -21.07
C ALA A 163 5.33 22.71 -19.58
N GLN A 164 5.57 21.73 -18.71
CA GLN A 164 5.22 21.83 -17.30
C GLN A 164 6.42 22.15 -16.43
N ASP A 165 6.24 23.04 -15.46
CA ASP A 165 7.19 23.24 -14.38
C ASP A 165 6.93 22.22 -13.26
N GLN A 166 7.82 22.14 -12.27
CA GLN A 166 7.58 21.30 -11.08
C GLN A 166 6.34 21.79 -10.35
N ASP A 167 5.35 20.92 -10.11
CA ASP A 167 4.07 21.28 -9.48
C ASP A 167 4.23 22.03 -8.15
N MET A 168 5.29 21.73 -7.40
CA MET A 168 5.64 22.42 -6.17
C MET A 168 5.89 23.92 -6.36
N LEU A 169 6.43 24.34 -7.52
CA LEU A 169 6.66 25.76 -7.83
C LEU A 169 5.37 26.56 -7.82
N ASN A 170 4.25 25.99 -8.30
CA ASN A 170 2.97 26.68 -8.22
C ASN A 170 2.61 26.97 -6.76
N ASN A 171 2.67 25.97 -5.88
CA ASN A 171 2.37 26.16 -4.46
C ASN A 171 3.33 27.12 -3.74
N MET A 172 4.57 27.21 -4.21
CA MET A 172 5.62 28.03 -3.61
C MET A 172 5.64 29.47 -4.10
N LEU A 173 5.38 29.74 -5.38
CA LEU A 173 5.58 31.06 -6.00
C LEU A 173 4.28 31.78 -6.34
N TRP A 174 3.27 31.06 -6.81
CA TRP A 174 2.10 31.66 -7.46
C TRP A 174 0.78 31.32 -6.77
N ARG A 175 0.50 30.04 -6.53
CA ARG A 175 -0.77 29.47 -6.08
C ARG A 175 -1.91 29.80 -7.06
N PHE A 176 -1.65 29.60 -8.35
CA PHE A 176 -2.67 29.77 -9.37
C PHE A 176 -3.70 28.65 -9.32
N SER A 177 -4.96 29.00 -9.58
CA SER A 177 -6.03 28.03 -9.79
C SER A 177 -6.24 27.77 -11.29
N ALA A 178 -6.65 26.55 -11.64
CA ALA A 178 -6.76 26.10 -13.03
C ALA A 178 -7.64 26.99 -13.93
N ASN A 179 -8.58 27.75 -13.35
CA ASN A 179 -9.51 28.63 -14.08
C ASN A 179 -9.35 30.12 -13.68
N GLY A 180 -8.45 30.45 -12.76
CA GLY A 180 -8.36 31.77 -12.13
C GLY A 180 -7.25 32.68 -12.65
N GLU A 181 -6.34 32.18 -13.50
CA GLU A 181 -5.10 32.90 -13.88
C GLU A 181 -5.29 34.37 -14.31
N ASN A 182 -6.40 34.71 -15.00
CA ASN A 182 -6.68 36.08 -15.43
C ASN A 182 -7.11 37.04 -14.30
N PHE A 183 -7.53 36.49 -13.15
CA PHE A 183 -8.05 37.20 -11.98
C PHE A 183 -7.13 37.08 -10.75
N GLU A 184 -5.96 36.47 -10.95
CA GLU A 184 -4.93 36.24 -9.94
C GLU A 184 -3.73 37.17 -10.19
N GLU A 185 -2.94 37.40 -9.16
CA GLU A 185 -1.67 38.15 -9.18
C GLU A 185 -0.51 37.19 -9.33
N GLY A 186 0.62 37.66 -9.87
CA GLY A 186 1.84 36.86 -10.10
C GLY A 186 2.54 36.34 -8.83
N THR A 187 1.88 36.41 -7.67
CA THR A 187 2.28 35.83 -6.39
C THR A 187 1.10 35.79 -5.42
N PHE A 188 1.26 35.25 -4.22
CA PHE A 188 0.29 35.33 -3.12
C PHE A 188 0.79 36.26 -2.01
N LEU A 189 -0.14 36.77 -1.19
CA LEU A 189 0.14 37.93 -0.34
C LEU A 189 1.26 37.72 0.69
N ASP A 190 1.34 36.52 1.30
CA ASP A 190 2.42 36.21 2.24
C ASP A 190 3.80 36.30 1.57
N LEU A 191 3.91 35.77 0.34
CA LEU A 191 5.14 35.84 -0.43
C LEU A 191 5.43 37.27 -0.91
N PHE A 192 4.41 38.06 -1.26
CA PHE A 192 4.59 39.47 -1.57
C PHE A 192 5.18 40.28 -0.40
N ILE A 193 4.73 40.02 0.83
CA ILE A 193 5.29 40.65 2.04
C ILE A 193 6.77 40.25 2.21
N TYR A 194 7.09 38.96 2.04
CA TYR A 194 8.47 38.48 2.03
C TYR A 194 9.32 39.20 0.98
N GLN A 195 8.86 39.22 -0.28
CA GLN A 195 9.56 39.84 -1.41
C GLN A 195 9.80 41.33 -1.17
N SER A 196 8.78 42.04 -0.69
CA SER A 196 8.87 43.46 -0.36
C SER A 196 9.90 43.71 0.72
N GLY A 197 9.94 42.88 1.77
CA GLY A 197 10.96 42.93 2.82
C GLY A 197 12.37 42.74 2.27
N LYS A 198 12.60 41.67 1.50
CA LYS A 198 13.92 41.36 0.91
C LYS A 198 14.40 42.45 -0.05
N LYS A 199 13.54 42.90 -0.97
CA LYS A 199 13.86 43.95 -1.95
C LYS A 199 14.16 45.31 -1.28
N LYS A 200 13.58 45.57 -0.11
CA LYS A 200 13.84 46.78 0.70
C LYS A 200 14.95 46.60 1.75
N GLY A 201 15.68 45.48 1.73
CA GLY A 201 16.81 45.22 2.62
C GLY A 201 16.41 44.99 4.10
N LYS A 202 15.15 44.62 4.36
CA LYS A 202 14.66 44.30 5.70
C LYS A 202 15.09 42.89 6.10
N LYS A 203 15.28 42.66 7.40
CA LYS A 203 15.50 41.30 7.92
C LYS A 203 14.17 40.52 7.87
N VAL A 204 14.18 39.30 7.36
CA VAL A 204 13.02 38.41 7.37
C VAL A 204 13.22 37.31 8.42
N VAL A 205 12.20 37.02 9.21
CA VAL A 205 12.20 35.96 10.22
C VAL A 205 10.92 35.12 10.18
N ALA A 206 11.01 33.86 10.59
CA ALA A 206 9.85 32.99 10.84
C ALA A 206 9.40 33.13 12.30
N LEU A 207 8.09 33.04 12.53
CA LEU A 207 7.48 33.00 13.86
C LEU A 207 7.30 31.57 14.37
N GLU A 208 7.24 30.60 13.46
CA GLU A 208 7.05 29.18 13.75
C GLU A 208 8.22 28.35 13.20
N ASP A 209 8.49 27.21 13.85
CA ASP A 209 9.36 26.18 13.29
C ASP A 209 8.60 25.38 12.21
N PHE A 210 9.30 25.01 11.12
CA PHE A 210 8.69 24.29 10.01
C PHE A 210 8.17 22.91 10.42
N GLU A 211 8.94 22.15 11.20
CA GLU A 211 8.59 20.80 11.63
C GLU A 211 7.35 20.83 12.55
N ASP A 212 7.30 21.79 13.47
CA ASP A 212 6.17 21.97 14.38
C ASP A 212 4.90 22.44 13.66
N SER A 213 5.06 23.34 12.67
CA SER A 213 3.96 23.79 11.81
C SER A 213 3.40 22.62 11.00
N PHE A 214 4.27 21.83 10.37
CA PHE A 214 3.87 20.66 9.60
C PHE A 214 3.21 19.59 10.49
N ARG A 215 3.74 19.34 11.70
CA ARG A 215 3.12 18.46 12.69
C ARG A 215 1.72 18.92 13.08
N SER A 216 1.52 20.23 13.25
CA SER A 216 0.21 20.83 13.57
C SER A 216 -0.79 20.64 12.43
N VAL A 217 -0.36 20.81 11.17
CA VAL A 217 -1.18 20.52 9.98
C VAL A 217 -1.61 19.05 9.98
N LEU A 218 -0.68 18.13 10.25
CA LEU A 218 -1.00 16.71 10.32
C LEU A 218 -2.00 16.38 11.45
N LEU A 219 -1.80 16.93 12.65
CA LEU A 219 -2.69 16.78 13.80
C LEU A 219 -4.10 17.35 13.58
N SER A 220 -4.22 18.39 12.76
CA SER A 220 -5.51 19.03 12.45
C SER A 220 -6.50 18.10 11.75
N ASN A 221 -5.99 17.10 11.02
CA ASN A 221 -6.76 16.15 10.23
C ASN A 221 -7.22 14.91 11.03
N ARG A 222 -6.97 14.87 12.35
CA ARG A 222 -7.45 13.77 13.20
C ARG A 222 -8.97 13.65 13.14
N PHE A 223 -9.44 12.40 13.10
CA PHE A 223 -10.87 12.10 13.14
C PHE A 223 -11.49 12.59 14.44
N ASP A 224 -12.59 13.32 14.32
CA ASP A 224 -13.37 13.85 15.45
C ASP A 224 -14.81 13.32 15.35
N LYS A 225 -15.16 12.38 16.24
CA LYS A 225 -16.50 11.77 16.29
C LYS A 225 -17.60 12.75 16.71
N ASP A 226 -17.22 13.83 17.41
CA ASP A 226 -18.15 14.84 17.92
C ASP A 226 -18.36 15.97 16.90
N ALA A 227 -17.56 16.01 15.82
CA ALA A 227 -17.68 17.00 14.77
C ALA A 227 -18.98 16.79 13.98
N LYS A 228 -19.83 17.81 13.99
CA LYS A 228 -21.11 17.81 13.26
C LYS A 228 -21.00 18.74 12.06
N PRO A 229 -21.06 18.24 10.83
CA PRO A 229 -21.06 19.11 9.66
C PRO A 229 -22.32 19.97 9.65
N LEU A 230 -22.25 21.12 8.98
CA LEU A 230 -23.42 21.97 8.76
C LEU A 230 -24.50 21.18 8.01
N SER A 231 -25.76 21.33 8.43
CA SER A 231 -26.87 20.90 7.57
C SER A 231 -26.93 21.77 6.32
N GLU A 232 -27.43 21.22 5.21
CA GLU A 232 -27.60 21.94 3.93
C GLU A 232 -28.33 23.28 4.13
N ARG A 233 -29.36 23.31 4.97
CA ARG A 233 -30.10 24.54 5.29
C ARG A 233 -29.23 25.58 6.02
N GLN A 234 -28.36 25.16 6.93
CA GLN A 234 -27.44 26.07 7.62
C GLN A 234 -26.38 26.59 6.65
N ALA A 235 -25.84 25.72 5.80
CA ALA A 235 -24.89 26.09 4.75
C ALA A 235 -25.47 27.13 3.80
N LEU A 236 -26.66 26.88 3.24
CA LEU A 236 -27.35 27.83 2.35
C LEU A 236 -27.67 29.17 3.03
N LYS A 237 -28.03 29.15 4.32
CA LYS A 237 -28.30 30.39 5.07
C LYS A 237 -27.02 31.22 5.29
N LEU A 238 -25.89 30.57 5.53
CA LEU A 238 -24.61 31.25 5.74
C LEU A 238 -24.01 31.74 4.40
N LEU A 239 -24.13 30.94 3.33
CA LEU A 239 -23.78 31.32 1.97
C LEU A 239 -24.62 32.50 1.45
N GLY A 240 -25.91 32.57 1.80
CA GLY A 240 -26.78 33.65 1.34
C GLY A 240 -26.85 33.73 -0.18
N ASP A 241 -26.41 34.86 -0.74
CA ASP A 241 -26.41 35.12 -2.19
C ASP A 241 -25.12 34.67 -2.91
N PHE A 242 -24.11 34.19 -2.16
CA PHE A 242 -22.84 33.72 -2.72
C PHE A 242 -22.95 32.32 -3.33
N GLN A 243 -22.24 32.07 -4.43
CA GLN A 243 -22.28 30.78 -5.12
C GLN A 243 -21.39 29.72 -4.46
N SER A 244 -20.39 30.16 -3.69
CA SER A 244 -19.46 29.27 -3.00
C SER A 244 -18.94 29.86 -1.69
N TRP A 245 -18.34 29.00 -0.86
CA TRP A 245 -17.74 29.41 0.41
C TRP A 245 -16.51 30.29 0.20
N GLU A 246 -15.77 30.04 -0.87
CA GLU A 246 -14.61 30.83 -1.29
C GLU A 246 -15.04 32.27 -1.60
N GLU A 247 -16.13 32.48 -2.35
CA GLU A 247 -16.65 33.84 -2.63
C GLU A 247 -17.06 34.59 -1.35
N LEU A 248 -17.73 33.90 -0.42
CA LEU A 248 -18.11 34.49 0.87
C LEU A 248 -16.87 34.83 1.72
N GLN A 249 -15.88 33.95 1.74
CA GLN A 249 -14.62 34.16 2.46
C GLN A 249 -13.83 35.34 1.87
N GLU A 250 -13.75 35.43 0.54
CA GLU A 250 -13.14 36.56 -0.16
C GLU A 250 -13.87 37.88 0.14
N ASP A 251 -15.20 37.88 0.20
CA ASP A 251 -15.97 39.07 0.55
C ASP A 251 -15.77 39.49 2.02
N ALA A 252 -15.75 38.53 2.95
CA ALA A 252 -15.44 38.79 4.35
C ALA A 252 -14.04 39.40 4.51
N TYR A 253 -13.03 38.82 3.83
CA TYR A 253 -11.68 39.35 3.80
C TYR A 253 -11.61 40.73 3.15
N ARG A 254 -12.29 40.93 2.00
CA ARG A 254 -12.40 42.23 1.31
C ARG A 254 -12.98 43.30 2.22
N LYS A 255 -13.92 42.96 3.09
CA LYS A 255 -14.51 43.88 4.07
C LYS A 255 -13.69 44.01 5.35
N GLY A 256 -12.63 43.22 5.54
CA GLY A 256 -11.88 43.14 6.79
C GLY A 256 -12.75 42.64 7.96
N ASP A 257 -13.77 41.82 7.67
CA ASP A 257 -14.70 41.28 8.65
C ASP A 257 -14.15 39.98 9.24
N LEU A 258 -13.27 40.12 10.23
CA LEU A 258 -12.61 38.97 10.86
C LEU A 258 -13.58 38.12 11.70
N ASP A 259 -14.66 38.71 12.21
CA ASP A 259 -15.72 37.99 12.92
C ASP A 259 -16.45 37.00 11.98
N LEU A 260 -16.74 37.42 10.73
CA LEU A 260 -17.31 36.55 9.72
C LEU A 260 -16.33 35.48 9.25
N LEU A 261 -15.04 35.81 9.08
CA LEU A 261 -14.01 34.81 8.74
C LEU A 261 -13.89 33.72 9.83
N ASP A 262 -13.87 34.07 11.11
CA ASP A 262 -13.87 33.10 12.21
C ASP A 262 -15.12 32.21 12.15
N THR A 263 -16.28 32.80 11.84
CA THR A 263 -17.54 32.06 11.68
C THR A 263 -17.47 31.06 10.51
N ILE A 264 -16.93 31.47 9.36
CA ILE A 264 -16.76 30.60 8.18
C ILE A 264 -15.82 29.44 8.51
N VAL A 265 -14.63 29.74 9.05
CA VAL A 265 -13.63 28.70 9.40
C VAL A 265 -14.20 27.71 10.42
N SER A 266 -14.87 28.20 11.47
CA SER A 266 -15.51 27.34 12.49
C SER A 266 -16.64 26.48 11.92
N SER A 267 -17.28 26.93 10.85
CA SER A 267 -18.42 26.25 10.22
C SER A 267 -17.97 25.21 9.19
N LEU A 268 -16.88 25.48 8.45
CA LEU A 268 -16.30 24.57 7.47
C LEU A 268 -15.46 23.48 8.13
N TYR A 269 -14.73 23.83 9.20
CA TYR A 269 -13.83 22.94 9.91
C TYR A 269 -14.31 22.74 11.35
N THR A 270 -15.31 21.87 11.50
CA THR A 270 -16.01 21.63 12.77
C THR A 270 -15.25 20.75 13.75
N SER A 271 -14.13 20.15 13.31
CA SER A 271 -13.25 19.35 14.17
C SER A 271 -12.57 20.21 15.23
N ARG A 272 -12.60 19.76 16.49
CA ARG A 272 -11.87 20.41 17.58
C ARG A 272 -10.35 20.40 17.34
N TYR A 273 -9.84 19.33 16.69
CA TYR A 273 -8.42 19.20 16.38
C TYR A 273 -7.97 20.22 15.34
N TYR A 274 -8.84 20.59 14.41
CA TYR A 274 -8.55 21.68 13.48
C TYR A 274 -8.41 23.00 14.22
N ARG A 275 -9.39 23.39 15.04
CA ARG A 275 -9.35 24.65 15.81
C ARG A 275 -8.13 24.71 16.74
N GLU A 276 -7.81 23.61 17.39
CA GLU A 276 -6.67 23.54 18.31
C GLU A 276 -5.32 23.65 17.58
N ASN A 277 -5.08 22.82 16.56
CA ASN A 277 -3.76 22.70 15.93
C ASN A 277 -3.54 23.73 14.81
N MET A 278 -4.56 24.08 14.03
CA MET A 278 -4.41 25.09 12.97
C MET A 278 -4.46 26.51 13.50
N LEU A 279 -5.11 26.76 14.64
CA LEU A 279 -5.28 28.12 15.18
C LEU A 279 -4.69 28.28 16.58
N ASN A 280 -5.23 27.63 17.62
CA ASN A 280 -4.88 27.97 19.01
C ASN A 280 -3.38 27.82 19.34
N ILE A 281 -2.80 26.64 19.07
CA ILE A 281 -1.39 26.33 19.38
C ILE A 281 -0.47 27.25 18.58
N ARG A 282 -0.73 27.37 17.27
CA ARG A 282 0.02 28.21 16.34
C ARG A 282 -0.03 29.69 16.72
N ASN A 283 -1.21 30.20 17.11
CA ASN A 283 -1.39 31.58 17.57
C ASN A 283 -0.57 31.90 18.82
N GLU A 284 -0.47 30.95 19.75
CA GLU A 284 0.33 31.12 20.96
C GLU A 284 1.82 31.20 20.65
N ILE A 285 2.32 30.31 19.79
CA ILE A 285 3.71 30.30 19.31
C ILE A 285 4.01 31.64 18.62
N MET A 286 3.17 32.05 17.66
CA MET A 286 3.35 33.30 16.93
C MET A 286 3.30 34.53 17.83
N ALA A 287 2.34 34.61 18.77
CA ALA A 287 2.24 35.72 19.70
C ALA A 287 3.47 35.81 20.63
N HIS A 288 4.03 34.67 21.04
CA HIS A 288 5.26 34.63 21.82
C HIS A 288 6.49 35.06 21.01
N GLY A 289 6.60 34.61 19.76
CA GLY A 289 7.64 35.04 18.83
C GLY A 289 7.59 36.55 18.57
N MET A 290 6.39 37.09 18.33
CA MET A 290 6.17 38.52 18.18
C MET A 290 6.55 39.31 19.43
N ASP A 291 6.08 38.89 20.61
CA ASP A 291 6.43 39.54 21.90
C ASP A 291 7.95 39.66 22.08
N SER A 292 8.68 38.58 21.80
CA SER A 292 10.15 38.56 21.90
C SER A 292 10.82 39.48 20.86
N LEU A 293 10.37 39.45 19.61
CA LEU A 293 10.99 40.16 18.51
C LEU A 293 10.70 41.68 18.53
N MET A 294 9.51 42.09 18.99
CA MET A 294 9.14 43.51 19.07
C MET A 294 9.99 44.28 20.08
N GLN A 295 10.57 43.61 21.08
CA GLN A 295 11.50 44.21 22.03
C GLN A 295 12.88 44.49 21.40
N LEU A 296 13.20 43.89 20.26
CA LEU A 296 14.47 44.06 19.56
C LEU A 296 14.41 45.08 18.42
N GLY A 297 13.21 45.35 17.89
CA GLY A 297 13.01 46.27 16.77
C GLY A 297 11.56 46.33 16.29
N THR A 298 11.32 47.19 15.30
CA THR A 298 9.97 47.41 14.76
C THR A 298 9.58 46.27 13.84
N LEU A 299 8.48 45.56 14.13
CA LEU A 299 8.01 44.45 13.30
C LEU A 299 6.91 44.86 12.33
N PHE A 300 6.96 44.32 11.12
CA PHE A 300 5.80 44.12 10.27
C PHE A 300 5.53 42.63 10.20
N THR A 301 4.43 42.19 10.80
CA THR A 301 4.06 40.78 10.89
C THR A 301 2.93 40.45 9.93
N GLY A 302 3.11 39.45 9.08
CA GLY A 302 2.05 38.86 8.24
C GLY A 302 1.69 37.46 8.71
N VAL A 303 0.44 37.24 9.10
CA VAL A 303 -0.13 35.93 9.47
C VAL A 303 -1.53 35.82 8.89
N GLY A 304 -2.01 34.62 8.60
CA GLY A 304 -3.33 34.40 8.03
C GLY A 304 -4.43 35.08 8.85
N ALA A 305 -5.38 35.73 8.18
CA ALA A 305 -6.44 36.52 8.83
C ALA A 305 -7.30 35.68 9.80
N ALA A 306 -7.39 34.36 9.58
CA ALA A 306 -8.05 33.43 10.48
C ALA A 306 -7.38 33.32 11.87
N HIS A 307 -6.09 33.67 11.99
CA HIS A 307 -5.32 33.65 13.23
C HIS A 307 -5.60 34.87 14.14
N LEU A 308 -6.19 35.94 13.60
CA LEU A 308 -6.35 37.21 14.31
C LEU A 308 -7.52 37.27 15.30
N PRO A 309 -8.75 36.84 14.96
CA PRO A 309 -9.93 37.02 15.81
C PRO A 309 -10.08 35.94 16.89
N GLY A 310 -11.01 36.16 17.82
CA GLY A 310 -11.37 35.20 18.86
C GLY A 310 -10.50 35.28 20.12
N ASN A 311 -10.86 34.55 21.17
CA ASN A 311 -10.19 34.63 22.48
C ASN A 311 -8.72 34.16 22.43
N MET A 312 -8.45 33.14 21.62
CA MET A 312 -7.11 32.63 21.33
C MET A 312 -6.51 33.25 20.05
N GLY A 313 -7.12 34.30 19.50
CA GLY A 313 -6.58 35.02 18.36
C GLY A 313 -5.37 35.88 18.75
N VAL A 314 -4.41 36.06 17.84
CA VAL A 314 -3.15 36.78 18.09
C VAL A 314 -3.40 38.19 18.65
N ILE A 315 -4.44 38.89 18.18
CA ILE A 315 -4.81 40.23 18.69
C ILE A 315 -5.05 40.19 20.21
N ASN A 316 -5.82 39.21 20.70
CA ASN A 316 -6.14 39.13 22.12
C ASN A 316 -4.99 38.56 22.94
N LEU A 317 -4.22 37.62 22.38
CA LEU A 317 -3.02 37.08 23.04
C LEU A 317 -1.97 38.17 23.28
N LEU A 318 -1.82 39.14 22.35
CA LEU A 318 -0.95 40.30 22.53
C LEU A 318 -1.54 41.29 23.56
N ARG A 319 -2.85 41.54 23.53
CA ARG A 319 -3.51 42.38 24.55
C ARG A 319 -3.36 41.83 25.97
N GLN A 320 -3.47 40.50 26.12
CA GLN A 320 -3.26 39.81 27.40
C GLN A 320 -1.82 39.94 27.89
N ARG A 321 -0.85 40.07 26.98
CA ARG A 321 0.57 40.34 27.28
C ARG A 321 0.87 41.82 27.57
N GLY A 322 -0.13 42.70 27.61
CA GLY A 322 0.02 44.10 27.99
C GLY A 322 0.19 45.08 26.83
N TYR A 323 0.11 44.62 25.58
CA TYR A 323 0.16 45.49 24.41
C TYR A 323 -1.19 46.15 24.13
N THR A 324 -1.15 47.37 23.60
CA THR A 324 -2.31 48.02 22.99
C THR A 324 -2.35 47.67 21.51
N VAL A 325 -3.40 46.99 21.07
CA VAL A 325 -3.57 46.54 19.68
C VAL A 325 -4.85 47.16 19.09
N THR A 326 -4.69 48.06 18.11
CA THR A 326 -5.79 48.85 17.51
C THR A 326 -5.83 48.67 15.99
N PRO A 327 -7.02 48.62 15.37
CA PRO A 327 -7.12 48.52 13.92
C PRO A 327 -6.70 49.83 13.25
N GLU A 328 -6.04 49.74 12.11
CA GLU A 328 -5.67 50.88 11.26
C GLU A 328 -6.68 51.10 10.13
N GLU A 329 -6.83 52.35 9.69
CA GLU A 329 -7.77 52.68 8.62
C GLU A 329 -7.29 52.12 7.27
N ARG A 330 -8.22 51.54 6.51
CA ARG A 330 -7.94 50.99 5.18
C ARG A 330 -8.22 52.04 4.10
N VAL A 331 -7.21 52.86 3.80
CA VAL A 331 -7.26 53.86 2.73
C VAL A 331 -6.53 53.33 1.49
N ILE A 332 -7.27 53.00 0.43
CA ILE A 332 -6.70 52.59 -0.87
C ILE A 332 -6.78 53.78 -1.82
N THR A 333 -5.63 54.17 -2.39
CA THR A 333 -5.54 55.28 -3.34
C THR A 333 -4.67 54.88 -4.53
N SER A 334 -4.55 55.75 -5.53
CA SER A 334 -3.59 55.54 -6.62
C SER A 334 -2.15 55.41 -6.10
N LYS A 335 -1.80 56.07 -4.99
CA LYS A 335 -0.46 55.98 -4.39
C LYS A 335 -0.14 54.56 -3.90
N SER A 336 -1.09 53.87 -3.25
CA SER A 336 -0.82 52.49 -2.78
C SER A 336 -0.73 51.49 -3.94
N ILE A 337 -1.48 51.71 -5.02
CA ILE A 337 -1.34 50.93 -6.28
C ILE A 337 0.04 51.16 -6.90
N ASP A 338 0.48 52.41 -6.99
CA ASP A 338 1.80 52.76 -7.54
C ASP A 338 2.95 52.18 -6.70
N GLU A 339 2.84 52.17 -5.37
CA GLU A 339 3.84 51.56 -4.48
C GLU A 339 3.94 50.03 -4.63
N LYS A 340 2.81 49.34 -4.85
CA LYS A 340 2.81 47.91 -5.22
C LYS A 340 3.58 47.70 -6.52
N GLU A 341 3.21 48.41 -7.59
CA GLU A 341 3.84 48.24 -8.90
C GLU A 341 5.34 48.55 -8.89
N LYS A 342 5.76 49.58 -8.12
CA LYS A 342 7.18 49.86 -7.89
C LYS A 342 7.89 48.69 -7.23
N THR A 343 7.28 48.11 -6.19
CA THR A 343 7.86 46.99 -5.45
C THR A 343 7.94 45.72 -6.31
N ASP A 344 6.93 45.46 -7.13
CA ASP A 344 6.90 44.35 -8.10
C ASP A 344 7.99 44.52 -9.18
N ALA A 345 8.26 45.75 -9.61
CA ALA A 345 9.28 46.06 -10.62
C ALA A 345 10.73 45.95 -10.11
N LEU A 346 10.96 45.99 -8.79
CA LEU A 346 12.29 45.81 -8.21
C LEU A 346 12.76 44.35 -8.38
N ILE A 347 14.02 44.17 -8.77
CA ILE A 347 14.69 42.86 -8.80
C ILE A 347 15.68 42.83 -7.64
N PHE A 348 15.58 41.81 -6.79
CA PHE A 348 16.57 41.53 -5.77
C PHE A 348 17.78 40.83 -6.41
N GLU A 349 18.96 41.46 -6.30
CA GLU A 349 20.21 40.91 -6.82
C GLU A 349 20.82 39.90 -5.84
N HIS A 350 20.78 38.63 -6.22
CA HIS A 350 21.45 37.57 -5.45
C HIS A 350 22.96 37.57 -5.67
N GLN A 351 23.71 37.15 -4.65
CA GLN A 351 25.12 36.82 -4.83
C GLN A 351 25.23 35.52 -5.62
N LEU A 352 25.71 35.62 -6.86
CA LEU A 352 25.93 34.44 -7.71
C LEU A 352 27.03 33.55 -7.13
N GLN A 353 26.77 32.25 -7.14
CA GLN A 353 27.69 31.20 -6.70
C GLN A 353 27.89 30.16 -7.81
N ASP A 354 29.04 29.47 -7.77
CA ASP A 354 29.33 28.39 -8.71
C ASP A 354 28.45 27.17 -8.38
N PHE A 355 27.80 26.64 -9.41
CA PHE A 355 27.09 25.37 -9.35
C PHE A 355 27.84 24.32 -10.16
N ARG A 356 27.89 23.11 -9.63
CA ARG A 356 28.40 21.94 -10.31
C ARG A 356 27.46 20.76 -10.07
N SER A 357 27.10 20.01 -11.12
CA SER A 357 26.29 18.79 -10.99
C SER A 357 27.02 17.72 -10.16
N ASP A 358 26.27 16.75 -9.62
CA ASP A 358 26.81 15.67 -8.76
C ASP A 358 27.99 14.89 -9.38
N ASP A 359 27.98 14.74 -10.71
CA ASP A 359 29.00 14.07 -11.52
C ASP A 359 30.08 15.01 -12.06
N GLY A 360 29.88 16.32 -11.86
CA GLY A 360 30.77 17.35 -12.31
C GLY A 360 30.75 17.64 -13.81
N PHE A 361 29.76 17.11 -14.55
CA PHE A 361 29.59 17.29 -15.99
C PHE A 361 29.09 18.70 -16.36
N ILE A 362 28.26 19.31 -15.51
CA ILE A 362 27.65 20.63 -15.74
C ILE A 362 28.24 21.63 -14.75
N GLN A 363 28.66 22.78 -15.26
CA GLN A 363 29.07 23.92 -14.45
C GLN A 363 28.44 25.21 -14.96
N THR A 364 27.86 26.00 -14.05
CA THR A 364 27.31 27.34 -14.34
C THR A 364 27.29 28.19 -13.07
N ARG A 365 26.77 29.42 -13.12
CA ARG A 365 26.51 30.26 -11.94
C ARG A 365 25.02 30.36 -11.66
N VAL A 366 24.67 30.23 -10.39
CA VAL A 366 23.28 30.23 -9.89
C VAL A 366 23.13 31.24 -8.74
N PRO A 367 21.92 31.78 -8.51
CA PRO A 367 21.66 32.72 -7.43
C PRO A 367 21.54 32.06 -6.03
N GLY A 368 21.51 30.73 -5.95
CA GLY A 368 21.38 30.02 -4.69
C GLY A 368 21.56 28.51 -4.84
N PRO A 369 21.44 27.73 -3.74
CA PRO A 369 21.68 26.29 -3.77
C PRO A 369 20.58 25.59 -4.58
N MET A 370 20.99 24.89 -5.65
CA MET A 370 20.09 24.09 -6.48
C MET A 370 19.78 22.76 -5.78
N SER A 371 18.51 22.51 -5.46
CA SER A 371 18.07 21.29 -4.79
C SER A 371 17.66 20.22 -5.80
N LYS A 372 18.17 18.99 -5.63
CA LYS A 372 17.80 17.85 -6.47
C LYS A 372 16.49 17.23 -5.99
N LEU A 373 15.45 17.27 -6.83
CA LEU A 373 14.10 16.84 -6.47
C LEU A 373 13.86 15.36 -6.76
N VAL A 374 14.16 14.92 -7.98
CA VAL A 374 13.80 13.60 -8.51
C VAL A 374 15.04 12.86 -9.02
N SER A 375 15.00 11.53 -8.97
CA SER A 375 16.00 10.60 -9.52
C SER A 375 15.30 9.47 -10.28
N GLY A 376 15.95 8.91 -11.31
CA GLY A 376 15.39 7.87 -12.18
C GLY A 376 15.49 8.29 -13.65
N ASN A 377 14.43 8.07 -14.44
CA ASN A 377 14.35 8.39 -15.89
C ASN A 377 14.71 9.85 -16.23
N TYR A 378 14.56 10.78 -15.28
CA TYR A 378 15.14 12.12 -15.36
C TYR A 378 15.58 12.63 -13.98
N GLN A 379 16.46 13.62 -13.98
CA GLN A 379 16.87 14.37 -12.79
C GLN A 379 16.48 15.82 -12.95
N GLU A 380 16.06 16.46 -11.86
CA GLU A 380 15.82 17.90 -11.85
C GLU A 380 16.47 18.56 -10.65
N TYR A 381 17.28 19.58 -10.96
CA TYR A 381 17.81 20.53 -10.00
C TYR A 381 16.96 21.79 -10.07
N LEU A 382 16.48 22.28 -8.93
CA LEU A 382 15.61 23.44 -8.85
C LEU A 382 16.10 24.45 -7.82
N PHE A 383 16.03 25.72 -8.16
CA PHE A 383 16.07 26.84 -7.22
C PHE A 383 14.84 27.71 -7.43
N ALA A 384 14.00 27.81 -6.41
CA ALA A 384 12.89 28.76 -6.37
C ALA A 384 13.42 30.10 -5.83
N ASP A 385 13.51 31.11 -6.69
CA ASP A 385 13.87 32.48 -6.32
C ASP A 385 12.64 33.18 -5.73
N MET A 386 12.39 32.88 -4.47
CA MET A 386 11.25 33.41 -3.70
C MET A 386 11.25 34.95 -3.67
N ALA A 387 12.42 35.60 -3.72
CA ALA A 387 12.56 37.05 -3.61
C ALA A 387 12.13 37.79 -4.88
N ASN A 388 12.24 37.13 -6.03
CA ASN A 388 11.87 37.69 -7.33
C ASN A 388 10.59 37.08 -7.92
N GLY A 389 10.00 36.06 -7.29
CA GLY A 389 8.88 35.32 -7.87
C GLY A 389 9.31 34.56 -9.13
N ALA A 390 10.53 34.03 -9.10
CA ALA A 390 11.19 33.42 -10.23
C ALA A 390 11.76 32.04 -9.87
N TYR A 391 12.27 31.31 -10.86
CA TYR A 391 12.91 30.02 -10.64
C TYR A 391 13.97 29.75 -11.70
N TYR A 392 14.85 28.82 -11.35
CA TYR A 392 15.90 28.28 -12.19
C TYR A 392 15.82 26.76 -12.09
N SER A 393 15.70 26.08 -13.22
CA SER A 393 15.71 24.63 -13.26
C SER A 393 16.69 24.08 -14.29
N LEU A 394 17.23 22.91 -13.95
CA LEU A 394 18.07 22.10 -14.82
C LEU A 394 17.49 20.68 -14.81
N ARG A 395 16.92 20.26 -15.93
CA ARG A 395 16.47 18.89 -16.16
C ARG A 395 17.50 18.12 -16.97
N ARG A 396 17.79 16.90 -16.55
CA ARG A 396 18.65 15.94 -17.25
C ARG A 396 17.80 14.73 -17.58
N ILE A 397 17.55 14.48 -18.86
CA ILE A 397 16.67 13.43 -19.33
C ILE A 397 17.54 12.35 -19.98
N ASN A 398 17.50 11.13 -19.44
CA ASN A 398 18.19 10.01 -20.07
C ASN A 398 17.55 9.71 -21.42
N THR A 399 18.37 9.49 -22.45
CA THR A 399 17.87 9.12 -23.78
C THR A 399 18.05 7.64 -24.09
N ALA A 400 18.96 6.96 -23.38
CA ALA A 400 19.50 5.65 -23.74
C ALA A 400 19.89 5.57 -25.24
N ALA A 401 20.25 6.70 -25.86
CA ALA A 401 20.36 6.82 -27.32
C ALA A 401 21.29 5.77 -27.95
N PRO A 402 22.48 5.47 -27.38
CA PRO A 402 23.39 4.49 -27.95
C PRO A 402 22.78 3.10 -28.09
N PHE A 403 21.95 2.66 -27.14
CA PHE A 403 21.32 1.33 -27.17
C PHE A 403 20.32 1.19 -28.32
N TYR A 404 19.72 2.29 -28.78
CA TYR A 404 18.69 2.28 -29.83
C TYR A 404 19.22 2.82 -31.17
N GLY A 405 20.53 3.04 -31.29
CA GLY A 405 21.16 3.60 -32.50
C GLY A 405 20.63 5.00 -32.86
N LYS A 406 20.26 5.79 -31.84
CA LYS A 406 19.88 7.19 -31.98
C LYS A 406 21.05 8.08 -31.55
N ASP A 407 21.04 9.32 -32.01
CA ASP A 407 22.06 10.31 -31.69
C ASP A 407 21.42 11.63 -31.23
N ALA A 408 22.27 12.60 -30.90
CA ALA A 408 21.84 13.95 -30.53
C ALA A 408 20.99 14.62 -31.63
N GLY A 409 21.24 14.31 -32.92
CA GLY A 409 20.50 14.86 -34.05
C GLY A 409 19.05 14.35 -34.12
N PHE A 410 18.84 13.06 -33.86
CA PHE A 410 17.51 12.48 -33.74
C PHE A 410 16.68 13.18 -32.65
N TYR A 411 17.25 13.33 -31.45
CA TYR A 411 16.54 13.96 -30.34
C TYR A 411 16.35 15.47 -30.54
N ALA A 412 17.30 16.14 -31.20
CA ALA A 412 17.14 17.54 -31.60
C ALA A 412 15.93 17.72 -32.54
N ALA A 413 15.82 16.89 -33.58
CA ALA A 413 14.67 16.93 -34.50
C ALA A 413 13.35 16.56 -33.81
N LYS A 414 13.38 15.58 -32.90
CA LYS A 414 12.20 15.18 -32.12
C LYS A 414 11.73 16.33 -31.22
N VAL A 415 12.61 16.95 -30.44
CA VAL A 415 12.26 18.08 -29.59
C VAL A 415 11.80 19.29 -30.42
N ASP A 416 12.46 19.60 -31.52
CA ASP A 416 12.06 20.70 -32.43
C ASP A 416 10.60 20.57 -32.89
N SER A 417 10.19 19.34 -33.25
CA SER A 417 8.80 19.04 -33.63
C SER A 417 7.76 19.27 -32.53
N LEU A 418 8.17 19.28 -31.26
CA LEU A 418 7.31 19.46 -30.09
C LEU A 418 7.27 20.91 -29.59
N LEU A 419 8.21 21.77 -29.99
CA LEU A 419 8.34 23.12 -29.42
C LEU A 419 7.10 23.98 -29.62
N PHE A 420 6.46 23.91 -30.79
CA PHE A 420 5.30 24.75 -31.10
C PHE A 420 4.10 24.48 -30.18
N GLU A 421 3.89 23.22 -29.81
CA GLU A 421 2.75 22.80 -28.97
C GLU A 421 3.07 22.87 -27.47
N ASN A 422 4.35 22.81 -27.10
CA ASN A 422 4.77 22.57 -25.71
C ASN A 422 5.60 23.70 -25.09
N ILE A 423 5.91 24.78 -25.80
CA ILE A 423 6.46 25.99 -25.17
C ILE A 423 5.31 26.93 -24.77
N PRO A 424 5.16 27.30 -23.48
CA PRO A 424 4.05 28.13 -23.03
C PRO A 424 3.97 29.50 -23.73
N GLY A 425 2.76 29.88 -24.15
CA GLY A 425 2.48 31.20 -24.72
C GLY A 425 3.11 31.43 -26.09
N LYS A 426 3.77 32.58 -26.28
CA LYS A 426 4.35 33.00 -27.57
C LYS A 426 5.87 32.90 -27.55
N ILE A 427 6.43 32.08 -28.45
CA ILE A 427 7.87 32.05 -28.73
C ILE A 427 8.29 33.38 -29.37
N VAL A 428 9.23 34.08 -28.73
CA VAL A 428 9.82 35.34 -29.18
C VAL A 428 11.05 35.09 -30.04
N SER A 429 11.91 34.16 -29.62
CA SER A 429 13.06 33.70 -30.40
C SER A 429 13.26 32.19 -30.23
N ASN A 430 13.74 31.55 -31.27
CA ASN A 430 14.19 30.16 -31.29
C ASN A 430 15.45 30.12 -32.18
N THR A 431 16.61 30.00 -31.55
CA THR A 431 17.90 30.09 -32.25
C THR A 431 18.76 28.86 -31.97
N PRO A 432 19.29 28.19 -33.01
CA PRO A 432 20.30 27.16 -32.83
C PRO A 432 21.56 27.71 -32.17
N ILE A 433 22.14 26.96 -31.25
CA ILE A 433 23.37 27.31 -30.53
C ILE A 433 24.32 26.12 -30.41
N THR A 434 25.53 26.37 -29.95
CA THR A 434 26.50 25.33 -29.57
C THR A 434 27.07 25.66 -28.19
N VAL A 435 27.08 24.69 -27.28
CA VAL A 435 27.65 24.82 -25.92
C VAL A 435 28.67 23.73 -25.71
N SER A 436 29.93 24.09 -25.45
CA SER A 436 31.04 23.14 -25.31
C SER A 436 31.15 22.11 -26.46
N GLY A 437 30.73 22.47 -27.68
CA GLY A 437 30.73 21.57 -28.85
C GLY A 437 29.45 20.76 -29.06
N TYR A 438 28.51 20.76 -28.10
CA TYR A 438 27.22 20.09 -28.25
C TYR A 438 26.18 20.99 -28.92
N PRO A 439 25.37 20.47 -29.86
CA PRO A 439 24.28 21.24 -30.47
C PRO A 439 23.18 21.51 -29.45
N GLY A 440 22.54 22.68 -29.59
CA GLY A 440 21.43 23.06 -28.74
C GLY A 440 20.54 24.11 -29.37
N ILE A 441 19.50 24.49 -28.64
CA ILE A 441 18.51 25.48 -29.03
C ILE A 441 18.32 26.45 -27.86
N ASP A 442 18.36 27.74 -28.15
CA ASP A 442 18.07 28.82 -27.21
C ASP A 442 16.70 29.42 -27.55
N ILE A 443 15.78 29.39 -26.59
CA ILE A 443 14.37 29.77 -26.79
C ILE A 443 14.00 30.82 -25.76
N LEU A 444 13.45 31.94 -26.24
CA LEU A 444 12.87 32.97 -25.41
C LEU A 444 11.37 33.03 -25.71
N ASN A 445 10.52 32.94 -24.69
CA ASN A 445 9.07 32.98 -24.86
C ASN A 445 8.42 33.89 -23.81
N THR A 446 7.17 34.24 -24.09
CA THR A 446 6.30 35.01 -23.20
C THR A 446 5.05 34.21 -22.91
N THR A 447 4.67 34.05 -21.65
CA THR A 447 3.43 33.36 -21.25
C THR A 447 2.20 34.18 -21.64
N LYS A 448 1.00 33.63 -21.44
CA LYS A 448 -0.24 34.39 -21.62
C LYS A 448 -0.37 35.57 -20.64
N GLN A 449 0.25 35.49 -19.45
CA GLN A 449 0.32 36.60 -18.50
C GLN A 449 1.33 37.68 -18.90
N GLY A 450 2.18 37.44 -19.90
CA GLY A 450 3.25 38.36 -20.32
C GLY A 450 4.56 38.18 -19.56
N ASP A 451 4.68 37.12 -18.75
CA ASP A 451 5.90 36.75 -18.05
C ASP A 451 6.88 36.09 -19.03
N TRP A 452 8.17 36.39 -18.88
CA TRP A 452 9.19 35.88 -19.77
C TRP A 452 9.81 34.60 -19.23
N GLN A 453 10.10 33.67 -20.14
CA GLN A 453 10.82 32.43 -19.87
C GLN A 453 11.97 32.28 -20.87
N HIS A 454 13.09 31.75 -20.39
CA HIS A 454 14.27 31.47 -21.19
C HIS A 454 14.64 30.00 -21.03
N TYR A 455 14.71 29.29 -22.15
CA TYR A 455 15.15 27.91 -22.23
C TYR A 455 16.48 27.83 -22.97
N ARG A 456 17.34 26.93 -22.51
CA ARG A 456 18.46 26.41 -23.28
C ARG A 456 18.41 24.89 -23.26
N ILE A 457 18.13 24.30 -24.42
CA ILE A 457 18.02 22.85 -24.59
C ILE A 457 19.29 22.38 -25.29
N ILE A 458 20.02 21.44 -24.69
CA ILE A 458 21.30 20.95 -25.21
C ILE A 458 21.20 19.44 -25.40
N PHE A 459 21.64 18.98 -26.57
CA PHE A 459 21.59 17.57 -26.96
C PHE A 459 22.99 16.97 -26.88
N THR A 460 23.19 16.08 -25.92
CA THR A 460 24.42 15.31 -25.76
C THR A 460 24.22 13.88 -26.30
N PRO A 461 25.28 13.07 -26.45
CA PRO A 461 25.13 11.67 -26.89
C PRO A 461 24.28 10.80 -25.95
N LEU A 462 24.14 11.17 -24.67
CA LEU A 462 23.49 10.34 -23.65
C LEU A 462 22.25 10.99 -23.03
N GLU A 463 22.16 12.32 -23.02
CA GLU A 463 21.13 13.07 -22.32
C GLU A 463 20.61 14.27 -23.13
N ILE A 464 19.35 14.63 -22.90
CA ILE A 464 18.82 15.96 -23.19
C ILE A 464 18.91 16.79 -21.91
N LEU A 465 19.57 17.94 -22.00
CA LEU A 465 19.66 18.91 -20.90
C LEU A 465 18.71 20.07 -21.19
N ILE A 466 17.80 20.37 -20.27
CA ILE A 466 16.91 21.53 -20.37
C ILE A 466 17.24 22.47 -19.21
N PHE A 467 17.89 23.58 -19.52
CA PHE A 467 18.06 24.70 -18.61
C PHE A 467 16.89 25.64 -18.81
N LYS A 468 16.23 26.04 -17.73
CA LYS A 468 15.09 26.95 -17.80
C LYS A 468 15.17 27.97 -16.68
N ALA A 469 14.88 29.22 -17.01
CA ALA A 469 14.60 30.28 -16.05
C ALA A 469 13.26 30.92 -16.41
N GLY A 470 12.43 31.14 -15.40
CA GLY A 470 11.15 31.82 -15.55
C GLY A 470 10.92 32.77 -14.39
N GLY A 471 10.19 33.85 -14.62
CA GLY A 471 9.88 34.81 -13.58
C GLY A 471 8.93 35.90 -14.07
N VAL A 472 8.37 36.64 -13.11
CA VAL A 472 7.37 37.67 -13.37
C VAL A 472 7.93 38.77 -14.28
N LYS A 473 7.11 39.27 -15.21
CA LYS A 473 7.46 40.33 -16.18
C LYS A 473 8.76 39.96 -16.93
N GLU A 474 9.73 40.87 -16.97
CA GLU A 474 10.98 40.71 -17.73
C GLU A 474 12.17 40.18 -16.90
N PHE A 475 11.92 39.54 -15.75
CA PHE A 475 12.98 39.08 -14.83
C PHE A 475 14.12 38.32 -15.52
N VAL A 476 13.80 37.44 -16.49
CA VAL A 476 14.79 36.61 -17.18
C VAL A 476 15.78 37.41 -18.04
N LYS A 477 15.51 38.70 -18.28
CA LYS A 477 16.46 39.62 -18.94
C LYS A 477 17.47 40.26 -17.97
N SER A 478 17.37 39.96 -16.67
CA SER A 478 18.31 40.47 -15.66
C SER A 478 19.70 39.84 -15.80
N ALA A 479 20.74 40.55 -15.36
CA ALA A 479 22.11 40.07 -15.42
C ALA A 479 22.31 38.74 -14.66
N GLN A 480 21.60 38.54 -13.55
CA GLN A 480 21.66 37.29 -12.78
C GLN A 480 21.02 36.10 -13.51
N ALA A 481 19.93 36.34 -14.26
CA ALA A 481 19.32 35.32 -15.10
C ALA A 481 20.20 34.99 -16.31
N SER A 482 20.74 36.01 -16.98
CA SER A 482 21.68 35.82 -18.09
C SER A 482 22.92 35.03 -17.69
N ALA A 483 23.47 35.26 -16.50
CA ALA A 483 24.65 34.53 -16.01
C ALA A 483 24.46 33.00 -15.94
N PHE A 484 23.25 32.53 -15.64
CA PHE A 484 22.91 31.10 -15.61
C PHE A 484 23.08 30.41 -16.97
N PHE A 485 22.84 31.14 -18.05
CA PHE A 485 22.97 30.65 -19.42
C PHE A 485 24.33 30.98 -20.03
N GLU A 486 24.81 32.22 -19.89
CA GLU A 486 26.04 32.70 -20.55
C GLU A 486 27.32 32.07 -19.99
N GLN A 487 27.30 31.65 -18.71
CA GLN A 487 28.45 31.04 -18.04
C GLN A 487 28.33 29.51 -17.94
N LEU A 488 27.43 28.94 -18.73
CA LEU A 488 27.26 27.49 -18.83
C LEU A 488 28.45 26.86 -19.56
N SER A 489 29.04 25.85 -18.91
CA SER A 489 30.04 24.98 -19.51
C SER A 489 29.71 23.51 -19.22
N LEU A 490 29.90 22.68 -20.23
CA LEU A 490 29.76 21.22 -20.14
C LEU A 490 31.12 20.55 -20.28
N GLY A 491 31.29 19.41 -19.63
CA GLY A 491 32.47 18.56 -19.78
C GLY A 491 32.63 18.06 -21.22
N THR A 492 33.86 18.02 -21.71
CA THR A 492 34.22 17.47 -23.03
C THR A 492 35.02 16.18 -22.87
N ALA A 493 34.75 15.16 -23.68
CA ALA A 493 35.46 13.88 -23.65
C ALA A 493 37.00 14.06 -23.69
N ARG A 494 37.72 13.22 -22.92
CA ARG A 494 39.19 13.11 -22.93
C ARG A 494 39.55 11.63 -22.76
N ASP A 495 40.52 11.15 -23.53
CA ASP A 495 41.04 9.77 -23.52
C ASP A 495 41.64 9.23 -22.20
N THR A 496 41.57 9.99 -21.11
CA THR A 496 42.02 9.52 -19.80
C THR A 496 40.94 8.67 -19.13
N SER A 497 41.18 7.36 -19.01
CA SER A 497 40.35 6.47 -18.18
C SER A 497 40.41 6.90 -16.71
N VAL A 498 39.24 7.03 -16.08
CA VAL A 498 39.06 7.38 -14.68
C VAL A 498 38.37 6.22 -13.97
N VAL A 499 38.84 5.89 -12.76
CA VAL A 499 38.15 4.92 -11.91
C VAL A 499 36.89 5.57 -11.35
N PHE A 500 35.74 5.12 -11.82
CA PHE A 500 34.45 5.50 -11.28
C PHE A 500 34.13 4.67 -10.03
N GLN A 501 33.60 5.32 -9.00
CA GLN A 501 33.10 4.70 -7.77
C GLN A 501 31.92 5.53 -7.26
N PRO A 502 30.79 4.92 -6.83
CA PRO A 502 29.75 5.65 -6.13
C PRO A 502 30.30 6.31 -4.85
N ALA A 503 29.68 7.43 -4.45
CA ALA A 503 30.15 8.27 -3.34
C ALA A 503 30.29 7.49 -2.01
N TYR A 504 29.41 6.51 -1.79
CA TYR A 504 29.36 5.69 -0.58
C TYR A 504 29.88 4.26 -0.80
N GLY A 505 30.69 4.01 -1.84
CA GLY A 505 31.27 2.69 -2.11
C GLY A 505 30.34 1.76 -2.91
N GLY A 506 30.38 0.46 -2.62
CA GLY A 506 29.58 -0.57 -3.31
C GLY A 506 30.35 -1.25 -4.45
N PHE A 507 30.83 -0.48 -5.42
CA PHE A 507 31.67 -1.01 -6.51
C PHE A 507 32.59 0.04 -7.10
N LYS A 508 33.57 -0.40 -7.88
CA LYS A 508 34.34 0.47 -8.77
C LYS A 508 34.46 -0.14 -10.15
N VAL A 509 34.62 0.69 -11.17
CA VAL A 509 34.86 0.29 -12.56
C VAL A 509 35.64 1.39 -13.27
N SER A 510 36.54 1.05 -14.19
CA SER A 510 37.21 2.03 -15.03
C SER A 510 36.29 2.42 -16.19
N LEU A 511 35.98 3.70 -16.29
CA LEU A 511 35.26 4.28 -17.43
C LEU A 511 36.19 5.27 -18.15
N PRO A 512 35.93 5.60 -19.41
CA PRO A 512 36.39 6.87 -19.99
C PRO A 512 35.90 8.06 -19.16
N LEU A 513 36.21 9.30 -19.57
CA LEU A 513 35.68 10.48 -18.86
C LEU A 513 34.14 10.35 -18.71
N LEU A 514 33.67 10.36 -17.47
CA LEU A 514 32.26 10.16 -17.13
C LEU A 514 31.43 11.27 -17.75
N HIS A 515 30.48 10.90 -18.61
CA HIS A 515 29.55 11.84 -19.22
C HIS A 515 28.30 12.03 -18.37
N ARG A 516 27.92 10.99 -17.62
CA ARG A 516 26.70 10.98 -16.81
C ARG A 516 26.82 10.03 -15.63
N SER A 517 26.39 10.47 -14.46
CA SER A 517 25.97 9.56 -13.38
C SER A 517 24.82 10.11 -12.55
N GLU A 518 23.88 9.25 -12.21
CA GLU A 518 22.88 9.43 -11.16
C GLU A 518 23.38 9.09 -9.74
N ARG A 519 22.56 9.38 -8.73
CA ARG A 519 22.81 9.05 -7.31
C ARG A 519 21.47 8.90 -6.61
N TYR A 520 21.42 8.07 -5.58
CA TYR A 520 20.25 7.85 -4.73
C TYR A 520 19.71 9.12 -4.04
N ARG A 521 20.56 10.09 -3.69
CA ARG A 521 20.12 11.26 -2.92
C ARG A 521 19.23 12.21 -3.75
N SER A 522 17.99 12.43 -3.31
CA SER A 522 17.03 13.43 -3.79
C SER A 522 16.02 13.75 -2.66
N ILE A 523 15.20 14.80 -2.83
CA ILE A 523 14.09 15.07 -1.89
C ILE A 523 13.05 13.93 -1.93
N TYR A 524 12.78 13.38 -3.12
CA TYR A 524 11.89 12.25 -3.33
C TYR A 524 12.68 10.95 -3.54
N TYR A 525 13.38 10.50 -2.50
CA TYR A 525 14.22 9.31 -2.57
C TYR A 525 13.42 8.02 -2.77
N ASN A 526 13.81 7.24 -3.78
CA ASN A 526 13.29 5.89 -4.02
C ASN A 526 14.43 4.85 -3.98
N PRO A 527 14.51 3.97 -2.96
CA PRO A 527 15.52 2.91 -2.89
C PRO A 527 15.33 1.84 -3.98
N TYR A 528 14.19 1.85 -4.69
CA TYR A 528 13.85 0.87 -5.70
C TYR A 528 14.28 1.23 -7.13
N GLU A 529 14.96 2.35 -7.34
CA GLU A 529 15.45 2.74 -8.67
C GLU A 529 16.74 2.00 -9.08
N THR A 530 16.94 1.86 -10.39
CA THR A 530 18.23 1.49 -10.98
C THR A 530 19.05 2.76 -11.22
N TYR A 531 20.29 2.74 -10.77
CA TYR A 531 21.23 3.82 -10.96
C TYR A 531 22.15 3.54 -12.17
N TRP A 532 22.28 4.49 -13.11
CA TRP A 532 23.16 4.40 -14.26
C TRP A 532 24.36 5.37 -14.23
N ALA A 533 25.54 4.87 -14.61
CA ALA A 533 26.72 5.66 -14.93
C ALA A 533 27.20 5.34 -16.35
N GLU A 534 27.40 6.35 -17.18
CA GLU A 534 27.62 6.19 -18.62
C GLU A 534 28.74 7.10 -19.14
N ALA A 535 29.47 6.61 -20.13
CA ALA A 535 30.57 7.30 -20.78
C ALA A 535 30.67 6.92 -22.27
N MET A 536 31.22 7.83 -23.05
CA MET A 536 31.61 7.63 -24.44
C MET A 536 33.11 7.89 -24.57
N ASP A 537 33.83 7.10 -25.37
CA ASP A 537 35.21 7.43 -25.75
C ASP A 537 35.27 8.36 -26.97
N GLU A 538 36.47 8.75 -27.41
CA GLU A 538 36.67 9.64 -28.56
C GLU A 538 36.18 9.02 -29.89
N GLU A 539 36.10 7.70 -29.97
CA GLU A 539 35.60 6.94 -31.13
C GLU A 539 34.07 6.70 -31.07
N SER A 540 33.39 7.28 -30.08
CA SER A 540 31.96 7.09 -29.82
C SER A 540 31.56 5.65 -29.46
N ASN A 541 32.47 4.87 -28.87
CA ASN A 541 32.10 3.62 -28.21
C ASN A 541 31.48 3.91 -26.84
N HIS A 542 30.38 3.25 -26.56
CA HIS A 542 29.62 3.42 -25.32
C HIS A 542 30.12 2.47 -24.23
N PHE A 543 30.16 2.97 -22.99
CA PHE A 543 30.43 2.22 -21.78
C PHE A 543 29.40 2.61 -20.73
N ALA A 544 28.73 1.63 -20.12
CA ALA A 544 27.74 1.87 -19.08
C ALA A 544 27.86 0.87 -17.93
N VAL A 545 27.51 1.33 -16.73
CA VAL A 545 27.31 0.51 -15.55
C VAL A 545 25.97 0.89 -14.92
N ALA A 546 25.12 -0.11 -14.69
CA ALA A 546 23.86 0.03 -13.99
C ALA A 546 23.92 -0.73 -12.67
N HIS A 547 23.42 -0.13 -11.58
CA HIS A 547 23.41 -0.71 -10.25
C HIS A 547 22.00 -0.66 -9.65
N ARG A 548 21.50 -1.83 -9.28
CA ARG A 548 20.23 -2.00 -8.57
C ARG A 548 20.49 -2.67 -7.22
N GLN A 549 19.91 -2.14 -6.15
CA GLN A 549 19.87 -2.82 -4.85
C GLN A 549 18.48 -3.35 -4.59
N TYR A 550 18.36 -4.66 -4.42
CA TYR A 550 17.08 -5.31 -4.20
C TYR A 550 17.15 -6.18 -2.96
N HIS A 551 16.34 -5.81 -1.96
CA HIS A 551 16.25 -6.50 -0.67
C HIS A 551 14.89 -7.19 -0.61
N ASP A 552 14.87 -8.46 -0.99
CA ASP A 552 13.71 -9.33 -0.81
C ASP A 552 13.84 -10.06 0.51
N PHE A 553 12.88 -9.89 1.42
CA PHE A 553 12.88 -10.53 2.74
C PHE A 553 11.90 -11.70 2.83
N SER A 554 11.27 -12.05 1.70
CA SER A 554 10.28 -13.12 1.59
C SER A 554 10.73 -14.24 0.65
N TYR A 555 11.51 -13.92 -0.38
CA TYR A 555 11.86 -14.87 -1.43
C TYR A 555 13.31 -14.70 -1.93
N ILE A 556 14.00 -15.81 -2.18
CA ILE A 556 15.33 -15.85 -2.82
C ILE A 556 15.20 -16.65 -4.12
N GLU A 557 15.68 -16.06 -5.21
CA GLU A 557 15.69 -16.67 -6.54
C GLU A 557 17.01 -17.39 -6.77
N GLU A 558 17.00 -18.39 -7.65
CA GLU A 558 18.22 -19.04 -8.09
C GLU A 558 19.09 -18.08 -8.88
N ASP A 559 20.39 -18.06 -8.61
CA ASP A 559 21.28 -17.05 -9.18
C ASP A 559 21.43 -17.22 -10.70
N ASP A 560 21.55 -18.45 -11.17
CA ASP A 560 21.72 -18.77 -12.59
C ASP A 560 20.48 -18.43 -13.41
N PHE A 561 19.29 -18.71 -12.87
CA PHE A 561 18.03 -18.33 -13.48
C PHE A 561 17.91 -16.80 -13.53
N GLU A 562 18.11 -16.13 -12.39
CA GLU A 562 17.95 -14.68 -12.31
C GLU A 562 18.94 -13.92 -13.21
N LEU A 563 20.19 -14.38 -13.27
CA LEU A 563 21.22 -13.83 -14.16
C LEU A 563 20.86 -13.96 -15.64
N LYS A 564 20.18 -15.04 -16.04
CA LYS A 564 19.75 -15.25 -17.42
C LYS A 564 18.49 -14.46 -17.71
N TYR A 565 17.50 -14.58 -16.84
CA TYR A 565 16.19 -14.00 -17.01
C TYR A 565 16.24 -12.46 -17.06
N LEU A 566 17.09 -11.82 -16.23
CA LEU A 566 17.33 -10.36 -16.32
C LEU A 566 17.81 -9.90 -17.70
N ILE A 567 18.52 -10.75 -18.45
CA ILE A 567 19.03 -10.46 -19.78
C ILE A 567 18.02 -10.82 -20.86
N GLU A 568 17.29 -11.93 -20.71
CA GLU A 568 16.19 -12.33 -21.61
C GLU A 568 15.08 -11.27 -21.65
N ASN A 569 14.86 -10.54 -20.55
CA ASN A 569 13.94 -9.40 -20.52
C ASN A 569 14.33 -8.23 -21.44
N LEU A 570 15.58 -8.18 -21.95
CA LEU A 570 15.93 -7.23 -23.01
C LEU A 570 15.17 -7.54 -24.31
N GLU A 571 14.83 -8.81 -24.59
CA GLU A 571 14.12 -9.22 -25.81
C GLU A 571 12.62 -8.92 -25.78
N GLU A 572 12.04 -8.64 -24.61
CA GLU A 572 10.59 -8.36 -24.50
C GLU A 572 10.16 -7.05 -25.17
N ASP A 573 11.09 -6.13 -25.45
CA ASP A 573 10.82 -4.86 -26.16
C ASP A 573 10.74 -5.05 -27.70
N GLU A 574 10.82 -6.28 -28.24
CA GLU A 574 10.91 -6.64 -29.68
C GLU A 574 12.05 -5.96 -30.47
N LEU A 575 12.85 -5.14 -29.79
CA LEU A 575 13.85 -4.24 -30.34
C LEU A 575 15.28 -4.77 -30.15
N PHE A 576 15.51 -5.64 -29.16
CA PHE A 576 16.81 -6.24 -28.89
C PHE A 576 16.78 -7.75 -29.16
N GLU A 577 17.89 -8.27 -29.70
CA GLU A 577 18.09 -9.70 -29.95
C GLU A 577 19.33 -10.18 -29.18
N VAL A 578 19.18 -11.17 -28.30
CA VAL A 578 20.29 -11.73 -27.51
C VAL A 578 20.90 -12.90 -28.27
N ASP A 579 22.15 -12.74 -28.74
CA ASP A 579 22.82 -13.80 -29.50
C ASP A 579 23.40 -14.90 -28.61
N THR A 580 23.99 -14.48 -27.50
CA THR A 580 24.76 -15.35 -26.62
C THR A 580 24.54 -14.91 -25.19
N LEU A 581 24.31 -15.87 -24.32
CA LEU A 581 24.14 -15.70 -22.88
C LEU A 581 24.73 -16.93 -22.19
N TYR A 582 25.69 -16.72 -21.29
CA TYR A 582 26.33 -17.80 -20.55
C TYR A 582 26.85 -17.33 -19.20
N LEU A 583 27.03 -18.26 -18.27
CA LEU A 583 27.52 -18.00 -16.92
C LEU A 583 29.05 -17.88 -16.89
N LEU A 584 29.59 -17.16 -15.90
CA LEU A 584 31.01 -16.87 -15.76
C LEU A 584 31.60 -17.44 -14.47
N ASP A 585 32.47 -18.45 -14.59
CA ASP A 585 33.07 -19.12 -13.42
C ASP A 585 34.34 -18.44 -12.88
N ARG A 586 34.80 -17.35 -13.52
CA ARG A 586 36.07 -16.69 -13.16
C ARG A 586 35.96 -15.76 -11.95
N TYR A 587 34.75 -15.42 -11.52
CA TYR A 587 34.50 -14.55 -10.37
C TYR A 587 34.14 -15.38 -9.14
N LYS A 588 34.33 -14.79 -7.95
CA LYS A 588 33.94 -15.43 -6.68
C LYS A 588 32.47 -15.19 -6.34
N HIS A 589 31.69 -14.68 -7.28
CA HIS A 589 30.29 -14.29 -7.12
C HIS A 589 29.55 -14.63 -8.42
N PRO A 590 28.24 -14.90 -8.37
CA PRO A 590 27.47 -15.22 -9.57
C PRO A 590 27.58 -14.13 -10.63
N ALA A 591 27.86 -14.52 -11.86
CA ALA A 591 27.96 -13.61 -12.97
C ALA A 591 27.60 -14.28 -14.30
N SER A 592 27.08 -13.50 -15.23
CA SER A 592 26.85 -13.91 -16.62
C SER A 592 27.52 -12.93 -17.59
N ALA A 593 27.85 -13.42 -18.78
CA ALA A 593 28.23 -12.61 -19.92
C ALA A 593 27.20 -12.79 -21.03
N PHE A 594 26.96 -11.72 -21.76
CA PHE A 594 26.00 -11.73 -22.84
C PHE A 594 26.41 -10.81 -23.98
N ARG A 595 25.82 -11.07 -25.15
CA ARG A 595 25.94 -10.25 -26.35
C ARG A 595 24.55 -10.06 -26.93
N PHE A 596 24.23 -8.83 -27.30
CA PHE A 596 22.96 -8.52 -27.95
C PHE A 596 23.13 -7.48 -29.05
N HIS A 597 22.18 -7.46 -29.97
CA HIS A 597 22.08 -6.45 -31.02
C HIS A 597 20.98 -5.44 -30.71
N SER A 598 21.29 -4.17 -30.94
CA SER A 598 20.31 -3.09 -31.00
C SER A 598 19.45 -3.16 -32.28
N PRO A 599 18.33 -2.43 -32.36
CA PRO A 599 17.47 -2.37 -33.56
C PRO A 599 18.18 -1.99 -34.87
N LYS A 600 19.31 -1.28 -34.78
CA LYS A 600 20.12 -0.85 -35.94
C LYS A 600 21.32 -1.77 -36.21
N GLY A 601 21.45 -2.87 -35.49
CA GLY A 601 22.51 -3.86 -35.66
C GLY A 601 23.79 -3.58 -34.87
N THR A 602 23.89 -2.49 -34.09
CA THR A 602 25.03 -2.27 -33.18
C THR A 602 25.10 -3.40 -32.16
N THR A 603 26.25 -4.05 -32.07
CA THR A 603 26.53 -5.12 -31.11
C THR A 603 26.97 -4.54 -29.77
N TYR A 604 26.31 -4.99 -28.71
CA TYR A 604 26.70 -4.72 -27.34
C TYR A 604 27.18 -6.00 -26.67
N TYR A 605 28.15 -5.83 -25.77
CA TYR A 605 28.65 -6.88 -24.90
C TYR A 605 28.38 -6.44 -23.46
N GLY A 606 27.98 -7.38 -22.62
CA GLY A 606 27.74 -7.07 -21.22
C GLY A 606 28.11 -8.19 -20.27
N GLU A 607 28.24 -7.80 -19.00
CA GLU A 607 28.36 -8.70 -17.86
C GLU A 607 27.37 -8.28 -16.78
N LEU A 608 26.71 -9.26 -16.17
CA LEU A 608 25.83 -9.06 -15.03
C LEU A 608 26.46 -9.75 -13.82
N HIS A 609 26.43 -9.08 -12.66
CA HIS A 609 27.01 -9.57 -11.42
C HIS A 609 26.02 -9.45 -10.26
N ILE A 610 25.95 -10.49 -9.43
CA ILE A 610 25.15 -10.51 -8.20
C ILE A 610 26.08 -10.68 -7.00
N GLN A 611 25.92 -9.87 -5.95
CA GLN A 611 26.55 -10.06 -4.64
C GLN A 611 25.62 -9.55 -3.54
N GLY A 612 25.10 -10.45 -2.69
CA GLY A 612 24.07 -10.11 -1.71
C GLY A 612 22.89 -9.36 -2.36
N PRO A 613 22.53 -8.14 -1.90
CA PRO A 613 21.48 -7.31 -2.51
C PRO A 613 21.89 -6.58 -3.79
N HIS A 614 23.17 -6.63 -4.20
CA HIS A 614 23.69 -5.83 -5.31
C HIS A 614 23.59 -6.56 -6.64
N TYR A 615 22.95 -5.91 -7.61
CA TYR A 615 22.90 -6.32 -9.00
C TYR A 615 23.60 -5.25 -9.85
N ILE A 616 24.64 -5.66 -10.59
CA ILE A 616 25.43 -4.74 -11.42
C ILE A 616 25.50 -5.24 -12.84
N ALA A 617 24.98 -4.46 -13.78
CA ALA A 617 25.08 -4.71 -15.21
C ALA A 617 26.11 -3.78 -15.84
N LEU A 618 27.04 -4.33 -16.61
CA LEU A 618 28.07 -3.63 -17.36
C LEU A 618 27.77 -3.78 -18.85
N PHE A 619 27.91 -2.70 -19.62
CA PHE A 619 27.67 -2.71 -21.07
C PHE A 619 28.80 -1.99 -21.80
N THR A 620 29.18 -2.50 -22.96
CA THR A 620 30.06 -1.79 -23.90
C THR A 620 29.79 -2.15 -25.36
N SER A 621 29.90 -1.16 -26.26
CA SER A 621 29.85 -1.35 -27.71
C SER A 621 31.23 -1.47 -28.36
N HIS A 622 32.31 -1.52 -27.57
CA HIS A 622 33.67 -1.43 -28.10
C HIS A 622 34.04 -2.65 -28.98
N PRO A 623 34.52 -2.45 -30.23
CA PRO A 623 34.76 -3.55 -31.18
C PRO A 623 35.98 -4.43 -30.85
N SER A 624 37.01 -3.87 -30.20
CA SER A 624 38.19 -4.62 -29.75
C SER A 624 37.91 -5.48 -28.51
N GLU A 625 38.15 -6.78 -28.61
CA GLU A 625 38.04 -7.71 -27.47
C GLU A 625 38.98 -7.34 -26.32
N SER A 626 40.19 -6.87 -26.62
CA SER A 626 41.17 -6.47 -25.61
C SER A 626 40.64 -5.32 -24.73
N GLU A 627 40.03 -4.30 -25.34
CA GLU A 627 39.47 -3.16 -24.61
C GLU A 627 38.23 -3.55 -23.82
N ARG A 628 37.35 -4.41 -24.39
CA ARG A 628 36.21 -4.97 -23.65
C ARG A 628 36.67 -5.72 -22.40
N GLN A 629 37.69 -6.57 -22.53
CA GLN A 629 38.23 -7.32 -21.40
C GLN A 629 38.89 -6.41 -20.36
N LYS A 630 39.53 -5.31 -20.77
CA LYS A 630 40.04 -4.31 -19.81
C LYS A 630 38.90 -3.64 -19.03
N PHE A 631 37.81 -3.29 -19.69
CA PHE A 631 36.63 -2.71 -19.05
C PHE A 631 36.02 -3.68 -18.03
N PHE A 632 35.64 -4.90 -18.45
CA PHE A 632 35.02 -5.88 -17.54
C PHE A 632 35.94 -6.29 -16.39
N ARG A 633 37.25 -6.50 -16.63
CA ARG A 633 38.20 -6.85 -15.57
C ARG A 633 38.52 -5.71 -14.61
N SER A 634 38.16 -4.47 -14.96
CA SER A 634 38.31 -3.33 -14.05
C SER A 634 37.25 -3.31 -12.94
N PHE A 635 36.12 -4.00 -13.15
CA PHE A 635 35.03 -4.07 -12.20
C PHE A 635 35.41 -4.83 -10.93
N GLN A 636 35.12 -4.24 -9.78
CA GLN A 636 35.29 -4.86 -8.47
C GLN A 636 34.27 -4.32 -7.48
N PHE A 637 33.62 -5.22 -6.71
CA PHE A 637 32.88 -4.82 -5.52
C PHE A 637 33.78 -4.15 -4.48
N ARG A 638 33.23 -3.21 -3.74
CA ARG A 638 33.91 -2.43 -2.70
C ARG A 638 33.01 -2.27 -1.48
N PRO A 639 33.56 -2.32 -0.26
CA PRO A 639 32.77 -2.06 0.94
C PRO A 639 32.05 -0.71 0.88
N LEU A 640 30.85 -0.68 1.43
CA LEU A 640 30.08 0.55 1.62
C LEU A 640 30.76 1.46 2.66
N ARG A 641 30.50 2.76 2.55
CA ARG A 641 31.05 3.80 3.43
C ARG A 641 29.92 4.63 4.01
N TYR A 642 30.04 4.98 5.28
CA TYR A 642 29.04 5.74 6.03
C TYR A 642 29.65 7.08 6.44
N SER A 643 28.85 8.14 6.38
CA SER A 643 29.32 9.48 6.76
C SER A 643 29.13 9.78 8.26
N ALA A 644 28.33 8.98 8.95
CA ALA A 644 28.06 9.09 10.38
C ALA A 644 28.55 7.85 11.12
N ASP A 645 28.93 8.05 12.39
CA ASP A 645 29.34 6.97 13.27
C ASP A 645 28.14 6.11 13.70
N PHE A 646 28.41 4.83 13.90
CA PHE A 646 27.45 3.89 14.47
C PHE A 646 27.24 4.20 15.94
N THR A 647 26.04 4.64 16.28
CA THR A 647 25.65 5.02 17.64
C THR A 647 24.50 4.15 18.09
N GLU A 648 24.41 3.89 19.39
CA GLU A 648 23.27 3.14 19.94
C GLU A 648 22.00 3.96 19.74
N ARG A 649 21.02 3.35 19.08
CA ARG A 649 19.69 3.92 18.84
C ARG A 649 18.66 2.98 19.42
N THR A 650 17.64 3.55 20.06
CA THR A 650 16.51 2.82 20.63
C THR A 650 15.24 3.21 19.91
N ASP A 651 14.50 2.22 19.45
CA ASP A 651 13.17 2.39 18.90
C ASP A 651 12.14 2.40 20.02
N THR A 652 11.49 3.54 20.27
CA THR A 652 10.56 3.66 21.39
C THR A 652 9.15 3.15 21.06
N ASN A 653 8.86 2.84 19.80
CA ASN A 653 7.56 2.28 19.39
C ASN A 653 7.58 0.75 19.38
N LEU A 654 8.69 0.18 18.90
CA LEU A 654 8.90 -1.28 18.81
C LEU A 654 9.79 -1.83 19.93
N HIS A 655 10.31 -0.96 20.81
CA HIS A 655 11.07 -1.33 22.01
C HIS A 655 12.29 -2.22 21.74
N TYR A 656 13.13 -1.87 20.77
CA TYR A 656 14.42 -2.52 20.52
C TYR A 656 15.56 -1.50 20.42
N SER A 657 16.79 -1.95 20.62
CA SER A 657 17.99 -1.13 20.48
C SER A 657 19.01 -1.81 19.56
N MET A 658 19.74 -1.00 18.78
CA MET A 658 20.89 -1.44 17.99
C MET A 658 21.81 -0.27 17.62
N LEU A 659 23.02 -0.58 17.20
CA LEU A 659 23.94 0.36 16.56
C LEU A 659 23.44 0.68 15.15
N SER A 660 23.32 1.97 14.85
CA SER A 660 22.89 2.43 13.53
C SER A 660 23.60 3.72 13.14
N PRO A 661 23.93 3.92 11.84
CA PRO A 661 24.49 5.18 11.34
C PRO A 661 23.41 6.22 11.07
N MET A 662 22.13 5.88 11.25
CA MET A 662 20.98 6.78 11.07
C MET A 662 19.99 6.66 12.24
N PRO A 663 19.07 7.62 12.40
CA PRO A 663 17.92 7.44 13.30
C PRO A 663 17.10 6.20 12.89
N ILE A 664 16.74 5.36 13.86
CA ILE A 664 15.88 4.17 13.65
C ILE A 664 14.41 4.45 14.03
N ASN A 665 14.19 5.48 14.87
CA ASN A 665 12.88 6.06 15.10
C ASN A 665 12.47 6.86 13.88
N ASN A 666 11.24 6.66 13.45
CA ASN A 666 10.58 7.46 12.46
C ASN A 666 9.23 7.95 13.02
N ASN A 667 8.60 8.83 12.28
CA ASN A 667 7.30 9.36 12.65
C ASN A 667 6.15 8.42 12.22
N LEU A 668 6.41 7.16 11.84
CA LEU A 668 5.36 6.28 11.30
C LEU A 668 4.26 5.98 12.30
N SER A 669 4.56 5.75 13.59
CA SER A 669 3.52 5.52 14.60
C SER A 669 2.62 6.74 14.77
N PHE A 670 3.24 7.93 14.81
CA PHE A 670 2.53 9.21 14.79
C PHE A 670 1.64 9.33 13.56
N LEU A 671 2.16 9.03 12.37
CA LEU A 671 1.44 9.12 11.10
C LEU A 671 0.31 8.09 10.96
N GLN A 672 0.53 6.85 11.41
CA GLN A 672 -0.49 5.79 11.42
C GLN A 672 -1.65 6.14 12.35
N MET A 673 -1.36 6.69 13.53
CA MET A 673 -2.38 7.15 14.47
C MET A 673 -3.30 8.23 13.85
N LEU A 674 -2.80 9.05 12.92
CA LEU A 674 -3.64 10.05 12.23
C LEU A 674 -4.67 9.40 11.29
N GLY A 675 -4.39 8.19 10.77
CA GLY A 675 -5.25 7.48 9.84
C GLY A 675 -6.34 6.62 10.48
N VAL A 676 -6.27 6.37 11.80
CA VAL A 676 -7.24 5.52 12.52
C VAL A 676 -8.57 6.25 12.65
N ARG A 677 -9.62 5.71 12.04
CA ARG A 677 -10.99 6.27 12.04
C ARG A 677 -11.91 5.70 13.12
N GLU A 678 -11.52 4.62 13.77
CA GLU A 678 -12.33 3.94 14.80
C GLU A 678 -11.85 4.28 16.22
N GLU A 679 -12.74 4.15 17.21
CA GLU A 679 -12.30 4.08 18.61
C GLU A 679 -11.30 2.93 18.71
N LEU A 680 -10.07 3.22 19.15
CA LEU A 680 -9.08 2.20 19.46
C LEU A 680 -9.71 1.24 20.46
N LYS A 681 -10.26 0.12 20.00
CA LYS A 681 -10.57 -1.00 20.87
C LYS A 681 -9.29 -1.32 21.61
N GLN A 682 -9.37 -1.48 22.92
CA GLN A 682 -8.21 -1.73 23.75
C GLN A 682 -7.76 -3.19 23.52
N THR A 683 -7.04 -3.43 22.43
CA THR A 683 -6.57 -4.74 21.99
C THR A 683 -5.09 -4.97 22.36
N ASP A 684 -4.57 -4.23 23.34
CA ASP A 684 -3.17 -4.36 23.80
C ASP A 684 -2.82 -5.75 24.38
N PHE A 685 -3.83 -6.59 24.63
CA PHE A 685 -3.67 -7.97 25.05
C PHE A 685 -3.63 -8.96 23.89
N GLU A 686 -4.10 -8.54 22.69
CA GLU A 686 -4.12 -9.39 21.51
C GLU A 686 -2.70 -9.60 20.97
N GLU A 687 -2.54 -10.69 20.23
CA GLU A 687 -1.34 -10.91 19.46
C GLU A 687 -1.21 -9.84 18.37
N LYS A 688 -0.06 -9.18 18.30
CA LYS A 688 0.15 -8.08 17.34
C LYS A 688 1.55 -8.14 16.75
N ILE A 689 1.63 -8.06 15.42
CA ILE A 689 2.89 -8.01 14.70
C ILE A 689 3.06 -6.64 14.06
N ASP A 690 4.14 -5.98 14.43
CA ASP A 690 4.53 -4.70 13.86
C ASP A 690 5.84 -4.86 13.06
N ASN A 691 5.79 -4.56 11.76
CA ASN A 691 6.94 -4.66 10.86
C ASN A 691 7.49 -3.27 10.50
N ARG A 692 8.81 -3.17 10.32
CA ARG A 692 9.51 -1.96 9.87
C ARG A 692 10.62 -2.31 8.89
N ILE A 693 10.73 -1.54 7.80
CA ILE A 693 11.93 -1.53 6.96
C ILE A 693 12.76 -0.30 7.32
N LEU A 694 13.99 -0.54 7.76
CA LEU A 694 15.00 0.46 7.99
C LEU A 694 15.79 0.63 6.70
N THR A 695 15.85 1.85 6.16
CA THR A 695 16.59 2.16 4.92
C THR A 695 17.69 3.17 5.21
N CYS A 696 18.95 2.82 4.93
CA CYS A 696 20.06 3.76 4.97
C CYS A 696 20.09 4.55 3.65
N GLU A 697 19.58 5.78 3.63
CA GLU A 697 19.45 6.58 2.40
C GLU A 697 20.79 6.86 1.69
N GLN A 698 21.89 6.85 2.43
CA GLN A 698 23.23 7.08 1.89
C GLN A 698 23.69 5.90 1.02
N THR A 699 23.45 4.68 1.49
CA THR A 699 23.97 3.46 0.87
C THR A 699 22.92 2.68 0.11
N GLY A 700 21.63 2.90 0.37
CA GLY A 700 20.51 2.14 -0.19
C GLY A 700 20.23 0.81 0.52
N GLU A 701 20.97 0.50 1.58
CA GLU A 701 20.82 -0.74 2.35
C GLU A 701 19.49 -0.78 3.10
N GLN A 702 18.86 -1.95 3.15
CA GLN A 702 17.62 -2.16 3.88
C GLN A 702 17.76 -3.33 4.87
N LEU A 703 17.22 -3.13 6.07
CA LEU A 703 16.99 -4.19 7.07
C LEU A 703 15.51 -4.22 7.42
N LYS A 704 14.97 -5.39 7.74
CA LYS A 704 13.59 -5.54 8.23
C LYS A 704 13.62 -5.90 9.72
N VAL A 705 12.89 -5.15 10.53
CA VAL A 705 12.63 -5.45 11.93
C VAL A 705 11.17 -5.83 12.06
N SER A 706 10.87 -6.89 12.80
CA SER A 706 9.52 -7.27 13.20
C SER A 706 9.48 -7.46 14.71
N VAL A 707 8.40 -7.02 15.34
CA VAL A 707 8.13 -7.33 16.75
C VAL A 707 6.75 -7.92 16.84
N GLN A 708 6.68 -9.20 17.24
CA GLN A 708 5.44 -9.91 17.53
C GLN A 708 5.23 -9.91 19.04
N ARG A 709 4.16 -9.27 19.50
CA ARG A 709 3.67 -9.38 20.86
C ARG A 709 2.80 -10.63 20.91
N ILE A 710 3.18 -11.57 21.78
CA ILE A 710 2.40 -12.78 22.05
C ILE A 710 1.17 -12.39 22.86
N HIS A 711 0.05 -13.04 22.57
CA HIS A 711 -1.20 -12.81 23.29
C HIS A 711 -0.97 -12.92 24.81
N ARG A 712 -1.48 -11.97 25.60
CA ARG A 712 -1.14 -11.85 27.04
C ARG A 712 -1.49 -13.08 27.88
N LEU A 713 -2.51 -13.80 27.46
CA LEU A 713 -2.98 -15.04 28.09
C LEU A 713 -2.46 -16.34 27.45
N ALA A 714 -1.64 -16.26 26.41
CA ALA A 714 -0.99 -17.45 25.83
C ALA A 714 0.17 -17.92 26.72
N SER A 715 0.37 -19.25 26.75
CA SER A 715 1.49 -19.88 27.45
C SER A 715 1.84 -21.22 26.80
N TYR A 716 3.10 -21.61 26.92
CA TYR A 716 3.67 -22.81 26.30
C TYR A 716 4.37 -23.64 27.38
N GLU A 717 4.35 -24.96 27.23
CA GLU A 717 4.98 -25.92 28.13
C GLU A 717 6.50 -25.88 28.04
N SER A 718 7.04 -25.50 26.89
CA SER A 718 8.48 -25.48 26.64
C SER A 718 8.87 -24.48 25.53
N PRO A 719 10.12 -24.00 25.52
CA PRO A 719 10.64 -23.24 24.39
C PRO A 719 10.51 -23.98 23.05
N GLU A 720 10.66 -25.31 23.05
CA GLU A 720 10.54 -26.15 21.85
C GLU A 720 9.14 -26.11 21.23
N GLU A 721 8.09 -26.12 22.07
CA GLU A 721 6.70 -25.97 21.61
C GLU A 721 6.48 -24.59 20.99
N PHE A 722 6.96 -23.53 21.66
CA PHE A 722 6.87 -22.17 21.13
C PHE A 722 7.51 -22.05 19.75
N TRP A 723 8.75 -22.52 19.57
CA TRP A 723 9.46 -22.43 18.29
C TRP A 723 8.88 -23.31 17.19
N LYS A 724 8.16 -24.39 17.54
CA LYS A 724 7.42 -25.21 16.56
C LYS A 724 6.23 -24.46 15.98
N GLU A 725 5.58 -23.62 16.79
CA GLU A 725 4.42 -22.82 16.38
C GLU A 725 4.80 -21.46 15.80
N HIS A 726 6.00 -20.94 16.14
CA HIS A 726 6.46 -19.59 15.78
C HIS A 726 7.73 -19.64 14.93
N ASP A 727 7.68 -20.38 13.81
CA ASP A 727 8.74 -20.28 12.80
C ASP A 727 8.80 -18.83 12.28
N PRO A 728 9.93 -18.12 12.49
CA PRO A 728 10.08 -16.75 12.08
C PRO A 728 9.75 -16.58 10.59
N LEU A 729 10.20 -17.47 9.70
CA LEU A 729 9.99 -17.28 8.26
C LEU A 729 8.62 -17.70 7.76
N ALA A 730 8.03 -18.77 8.32
CA ALA A 730 6.69 -19.21 7.92
C ALA A 730 5.64 -18.08 8.05
N TYR A 731 5.79 -17.26 9.09
CA TYR A 731 4.90 -16.11 9.33
C TYR A 731 5.16 -14.91 8.40
N PHE A 732 6.38 -14.77 7.83
CA PHE A 732 6.73 -13.64 6.96
C PHE A 732 6.50 -13.89 5.47
N ILE A 733 6.48 -15.15 5.04
CA ILE A 733 6.29 -15.52 3.64
C ILE A 733 4.81 -15.43 3.25
N ASN A 734 3.86 -15.67 4.18
CA ASN A 734 2.44 -15.59 3.84
C ASN A 734 1.49 -15.32 5.03
N PRO A 735 1.07 -14.07 5.30
CA PRO A 735 0.13 -13.76 6.37
C PRO A 735 -1.35 -14.07 6.04
N PHE A 736 -1.70 -14.52 4.82
CA PHE A 736 -3.10 -14.65 4.38
C PHE A 736 -3.53 -16.03 3.89
N PHE A 737 -2.62 -16.99 3.72
CA PHE A 737 -2.96 -18.36 3.31
C PHE A 737 -2.45 -19.38 4.33
N SER A 738 -3.33 -19.76 5.24
CA SER A 738 -3.24 -21.03 5.95
C SER A 738 -3.58 -22.15 4.95
N GLU A 739 -2.63 -23.05 4.74
CA GLU A 739 -2.76 -24.32 4.02
C GLU A 739 -2.65 -24.30 2.47
N ALA A 740 -1.71 -25.13 1.99
CA ALA A 740 -1.79 -25.89 0.74
C ALA A 740 -1.47 -25.25 -0.63
N THR A 741 -0.59 -24.24 -0.72
CA THR A 741 0.18 -24.06 -1.98
C THR A 741 1.67 -24.11 -1.70
N ALA A 742 2.31 -25.20 -2.14
CA ALA A 742 3.75 -25.38 -2.12
C ALA A 742 4.42 -24.26 -2.94
N ARG A 743 4.90 -23.23 -2.25
CA ARG A 743 5.76 -22.16 -2.79
C ARG A 743 7.13 -22.37 -2.15
N LYS A 744 8.21 -22.39 -2.95
CA LYS A 744 9.55 -22.88 -2.58
C LYS A 744 9.96 -22.53 -1.13
N ASP A 745 10.01 -23.54 -0.27
CA ASP A 745 10.52 -23.38 1.10
C ASP A 745 12.01 -23.00 1.04
N LEU A 746 12.37 -21.82 1.56
CA LEU A 746 13.77 -21.49 1.77
C LEU A 746 14.40 -22.54 2.70
N ILE A 747 15.57 -23.02 2.34
CA ILE A 747 16.30 -24.02 3.09
C ILE A 747 17.07 -23.34 4.23
N LEU A 748 16.85 -23.81 5.46
CA LEU A 748 17.65 -23.46 6.63
C LEU A 748 19.05 -24.09 6.53
N ILE A 749 20.07 -23.27 6.30
CA ILE A 749 21.47 -23.73 6.16
C ILE A 749 22.30 -23.53 7.43
N LYS A 750 21.80 -22.73 8.39
CA LYS A 750 22.44 -22.53 9.69
C LYS A 750 21.38 -22.17 10.72
N ASP A 751 21.42 -22.82 11.87
CA ASP A 751 20.66 -22.46 13.07
C ASP A 751 21.62 -22.42 14.26
N SER A 752 21.64 -21.32 15.00
CA SER A 752 22.57 -21.08 16.09
C SER A 752 21.83 -20.48 17.28
N LEU A 753 21.76 -21.24 18.37
CA LEU A 753 21.36 -20.72 19.67
C LEU A 753 22.45 -19.75 20.18
N LEU A 754 22.11 -18.48 20.31
CA LEU A 754 23.03 -17.43 20.78
C LEU A 754 23.10 -17.40 22.30
N PHE A 755 21.93 -17.47 22.95
CA PHE A 755 21.76 -17.53 24.40
C PHE A 755 20.37 -18.06 24.73
N SER A 756 20.19 -18.64 25.91
CA SER A 756 18.90 -19.00 26.48
C SER A 756 19.00 -18.85 28.00
N GLU A 757 18.04 -18.15 28.59
CA GLU A 757 17.97 -17.89 30.02
C GLU A 757 16.53 -18.06 30.51
N VAL A 758 16.37 -18.93 31.51
CA VAL A 758 15.11 -19.17 32.22
C VAL A 758 15.37 -18.87 33.69
N ARG A 759 14.66 -17.89 34.25
CA ARG A 759 14.64 -17.66 35.71
C ARG A 759 13.26 -18.07 36.20
N ASP A 760 13.18 -19.29 36.71
CA ASP A 760 11.92 -19.94 37.09
C ASP A 760 10.85 -19.85 35.96
N THR A 761 9.58 -19.62 36.28
CA THR A 761 8.53 -19.39 35.28
C THR A 761 8.30 -17.91 34.98
N SER A 762 8.88 -16.98 35.75
CA SER A 762 8.57 -15.55 35.72
C SER A 762 9.34 -14.79 34.63
N TYR A 763 10.47 -15.32 34.17
CA TYR A 763 11.27 -14.71 33.12
C TYR A 763 11.86 -15.75 32.17
N PHE A 764 11.72 -15.47 30.87
CA PHE A 764 12.32 -16.26 29.80
C PHE A 764 12.90 -15.33 28.74
N THR A 765 14.12 -15.61 28.29
CA THR A 765 14.63 -15.06 27.05
C THR A 765 15.46 -16.08 26.30
N GLU A 766 15.35 -16.08 24.98
CA GLU A 766 16.16 -16.91 24.10
C GLU A 766 16.45 -16.17 22.81
N GLY A 767 17.71 -16.21 22.38
CA GLY A 767 18.18 -15.59 21.15
C GLY A 767 18.69 -16.63 20.18
N ARG A 768 18.25 -16.58 18.92
CA ARG A 768 18.71 -17.45 17.84
C ARG A 768 19.16 -16.63 16.64
N GLU A 769 20.11 -17.17 15.88
CA GLU A 769 20.48 -16.68 14.55
C GLU A 769 20.36 -17.81 13.54
N GLN A 770 19.55 -17.58 12.50
CA GLN A 770 19.25 -18.53 11.45
C GLN A 770 19.60 -17.96 10.08
N TRP A 771 20.02 -18.82 9.15
CA TRP A 771 20.35 -18.43 7.78
C TRP A 771 19.55 -19.28 6.81
N TYR A 772 18.88 -18.62 5.87
CA TYR A 772 17.99 -19.26 4.91
C TYR A 772 18.38 -18.91 3.48
N THR A 773 18.33 -19.87 2.56
CA THR A 773 18.69 -19.70 1.14
C THR A 773 17.80 -20.56 0.24
N ASP A 774 17.81 -20.32 -1.06
CA ASP A 774 17.37 -21.32 -2.05
C ASP A 774 18.53 -22.28 -2.39
N THR A 775 18.20 -23.51 -2.82
CA THR A 775 19.15 -24.58 -3.19
C THR A 775 20.19 -24.14 -4.23
N ASN A 776 19.80 -23.29 -5.19
CA ASN A 776 20.68 -22.81 -6.26
C ASN A 776 20.93 -21.30 -6.17
N SER A 777 20.95 -20.75 -4.96
CA SER A 777 21.36 -19.37 -4.70
C SER A 777 22.52 -19.29 -3.73
N THR A 778 23.41 -18.34 -3.98
CA THR A 778 24.46 -17.93 -3.06
C THR A 778 23.93 -16.92 -2.05
N ARG A 779 22.87 -16.18 -2.35
CA ARG A 779 22.27 -15.20 -1.45
C ARG A 779 21.53 -15.89 -0.32
N ALA A 780 21.55 -15.29 0.86
CA ALA A 780 20.90 -15.83 2.03
C ALA A 780 20.25 -14.73 2.89
N LEU A 781 19.13 -15.04 3.53
CA LEU A 781 18.57 -14.23 4.59
C LEU A 781 19.27 -14.59 5.90
N ARG A 782 19.87 -13.59 6.54
CA ARG A 782 20.32 -13.68 7.92
C ARG A 782 19.18 -13.21 8.80
N VAL A 783 18.75 -14.04 9.74
CA VAL A 783 17.61 -13.79 10.63
C VAL A 783 18.09 -13.92 12.07
N LYS A 784 17.92 -12.86 12.87
CA LYS A 784 18.18 -12.90 14.32
C LYS A 784 16.88 -12.71 15.06
N THR A 785 16.52 -13.68 15.88
CA THR A 785 15.31 -13.68 16.69
C THR A 785 15.66 -13.66 18.16
N ILE A 786 14.94 -12.85 18.93
CA ILE A 786 15.06 -12.79 20.38
C ILE A 786 13.65 -12.81 20.95
N ILE A 787 13.27 -13.89 21.60
CA ILE A 787 12.07 -13.90 22.46
C ILE A 787 12.50 -13.37 23.82
N GLU A 788 11.83 -12.32 24.30
CA GLU A 788 11.96 -11.84 25.67
C GLU A 788 10.55 -11.75 26.27
N ASN A 789 10.32 -12.61 27.26
CA ASN A 789 9.01 -12.80 27.86
C ASN A 789 7.93 -13.06 26.82
N GLY A 790 7.04 -12.10 26.58
CA GLY A 790 5.90 -12.21 25.66
C GLY A 790 6.10 -11.43 24.37
N ALA A 791 7.34 -11.12 23.98
CA ALA A 791 7.62 -10.43 22.73
C ALA A 791 8.78 -11.08 21.95
N LEU A 792 8.51 -11.45 20.71
CA LEU A 792 9.46 -11.98 19.75
C LEU A 792 9.97 -10.84 18.84
N TYR A 793 11.24 -10.49 18.99
CA TYR A 793 11.94 -9.48 18.23
C TYR A 793 12.74 -10.14 17.11
N THR A 794 12.48 -9.77 15.86
CA THR A 794 13.14 -10.36 14.68
C THR A 794 13.83 -9.28 13.86
N LEU A 795 15.11 -9.46 13.56
CA LEU A 795 15.87 -8.66 12.62
C LEU A 795 16.25 -9.53 11.42
N ILE A 796 15.98 -9.05 10.21
CA ILE A 796 16.24 -9.73 8.94
C ILE A 796 17.11 -8.83 8.05
N GLY A 797 18.14 -9.42 7.45
CA GLY A 797 18.98 -8.76 6.46
C GLY A 797 19.43 -9.73 5.36
N LEU A 798 19.69 -9.21 4.16
CA LEU A 798 20.17 -9.99 3.02
C LEU A 798 21.70 -10.03 3.01
N THR A 799 22.25 -11.23 2.90
CA THR A 799 23.69 -11.56 2.88
C THR A 799 23.97 -12.55 1.76
N ASP A 800 25.19 -13.08 1.65
CA ASP A 800 25.45 -14.27 0.85
C ASP A 800 26.31 -15.32 1.60
N THR A 801 26.32 -16.54 1.08
CA THR A 801 27.10 -17.69 1.54
C THR A 801 28.57 -17.64 1.13
N LEU A 802 28.94 -16.67 0.28
CA LEU A 802 30.30 -16.45 -0.22
C LEU A 802 31.07 -15.41 0.60
N GLY A 803 30.43 -14.83 1.63
CA GLY A 803 31.03 -13.98 2.64
C GLY A 803 30.78 -12.48 2.46
N TYR A 804 29.86 -12.06 1.59
CA TYR A 804 29.38 -10.68 1.60
C TYR A 804 28.62 -10.40 2.90
N SER A 805 29.00 -9.34 3.59
CA SER A 805 28.20 -8.68 4.60
C SER A 805 28.56 -7.20 4.59
N SER A 806 27.61 -6.33 4.94
CA SER A 806 27.87 -4.92 5.09
C SER A 806 28.16 -4.56 6.55
N LEU A 807 28.89 -3.46 6.76
CA LEU A 807 29.16 -2.98 8.12
C LEU A 807 27.86 -2.60 8.83
N PHE A 808 26.85 -2.07 8.13
CA PHE A 808 25.55 -1.79 8.74
C PHE A 808 24.84 -3.06 9.19
N LEU A 809 24.78 -4.08 8.34
CA LEU A 809 24.22 -5.38 8.69
C LEU A 809 24.94 -5.98 9.89
N ASP A 810 26.27 -6.04 9.86
CA ASP A 810 27.07 -6.65 10.93
C ASP A 810 26.92 -5.92 12.28
N GLN A 811 26.98 -4.58 12.27
CA GLN A 811 26.83 -3.79 13.50
C GLN A 811 25.41 -3.91 14.06
N ALA A 812 24.38 -3.90 13.21
CA ALA A 812 23.00 -4.09 13.63
C ALA A 812 22.82 -5.48 14.26
N PHE A 813 23.22 -6.56 13.59
CA PHE A 813 23.07 -7.92 14.10
C PHE A 813 23.86 -8.16 15.39
N ALA A 814 25.08 -7.62 15.50
CA ALA A 814 25.91 -7.76 16.70
C ALA A 814 25.30 -7.05 17.93
N SER A 815 24.56 -5.96 17.73
CA SER A 815 24.06 -5.10 18.81
C SER A 815 22.55 -5.17 19.06
N PHE A 816 21.77 -5.74 18.13
CA PHE A 816 20.31 -5.85 18.20
C PHE A 816 19.87 -6.64 19.43
N ARG A 817 19.00 -6.00 20.22
CA ARG A 817 18.43 -6.50 21.47
C ARG A 817 17.09 -5.81 21.79
N PRO A 818 16.23 -6.42 22.62
CA PRO A 818 15.13 -5.71 23.26
C PRO A 818 15.62 -4.46 24.01
N SER A 819 14.78 -3.43 24.09
CA SER A 819 15.11 -2.20 24.80
C SER A 819 15.13 -2.47 26.31
N PRO A 820 16.18 -2.03 27.04
CA PRO A 820 16.31 -2.31 28.48
C PRO A 820 15.29 -1.56 29.36
N ASP A 821 14.58 -0.57 28.81
CA ASP A 821 13.63 0.27 29.53
C ASP A 821 12.20 -0.25 29.55
N THR A 822 11.88 -1.23 28.70
CA THR A 822 10.51 -1.71 28.50
C THR A 822 10.48 -3.23 28.37
N VAL A 823 9.75 -3.90 29.27
CA VAL A 823 9.47 -5.33 29.16
C VAL A 823 8.07 -5.52 28.60
N LEU A 824 7.96 -6.25 27.51
CA LEU A 824 6.67 -6.55 26.87
C LEU A 824 6.18 -7.95 27.26
N GLY A 825 4.95 -8.01 27.74
CA GLY A 825 4.29 -9.25 28.12
C GLY A 825 4.91 -9.93 29.36
N HIS A 826 4.52 -11.18 29.57
CA HIS A 826 5.04 -12.04 30.63
C HIS A 826 5.79 -13.22 30.01
N SER A 827 6.59 -13.91 30.81
CA SER A 827 7.22 -15.16 30.38
C SER A 827 6.18 -16.09 29.74
N ILE A 828 6.45 -16.49 28.50
CA ILE A 828 5.62 -17.45 27.78
C ILE A 828 5.57 -18.83 28.44
N LEU A 829 6.47 -19.11 29.37
CA LEU A 829 6.50 -20.36 30.15
C LEU A 829 5.65 -20.28 31.44
N HIS A 830 5.08 -19.12 31.74
CA HIS A 830 4.20 -18.95 32.90
C HIS A 830 2.76 -19.32 32.54
N ARG A 831 2.18 -20.32 33.21
CA ARG A 831 0.78 -20.71 33.03
C ARG A 831 -0.19 -19.55 33.31
N GLN A 832 -1.08 -19.25 32.37
CA GLN A 832 -2.00 -18.11 32.48
C GLN A 832 -3.41 -18.46 32.98
N ALA A 833 -3.78 -19.74 33.10
CA ALA A 833 -5.11 -20.17 33.56
C ALA A 833 -5.51 -19.53 34.91
N GLY A 834 -4.58 -19.49 35.89
CA GLY A 834 -4.84 -18.82 37.18
C GLY A 834 -5.11 -17.32 37.05
N ARG A 835 -4.43 -16.64 36.12
CA ARG A 835 -4.64 -15.22 35.82
C ARG A 835 -5.97 -15.00 35.12
N PHE A 836 -6.30 -15.83 34.14
CA PHE A 836 -7.59 -15.82 33.46
C PHE A 836 -8.75 -15.87 34.46
N PHE A 837 -8.74 -16.82 35.40
CA PHE A 837 -9.78 -16.90 36.43
C PHE A 837 -9.81 -15.66 37.31
N ALA A 838 -8.65 -15.16 37.77
CA ALA A 838 -8.59 -13.97 38.61
C ALA A 838 -9.11 -12.71 37.90
N ASN A 839 -8.81 -12.56 36.61
CA ASN A 839 -9.21 -11.43 35.78
C ASN A 839 -10.72 -11.38 35.55
N LEU A 840 -11.38 -12.53 35.35
CA LEU A 840 -12.84 -12.58 35.25
C LEU A 840 -13.52 -12.05 36.52
N TYR A 841 -12.96 -12.28 37.70
CA TYR A 841 -13.50 -11.73 38.95
C TYR A 841 -12.95 -10.34 39.32
N SER A 842 -12.24 -9.66 38.40
CA SER A 842 -11.67 -8.34 38.64
C SER A 842 -12.74 -7.24 38.66
N HIS A 843 -12.47 -6.17 39.40
CA HIS A 843 -13.26 -4.93 39.30
C HIS A 843 -12.89 -4.07 38.07
N ASP A 844 -11.80 -4.43 37.38
CA ASP A 844 -11.38 -3.78 36.14
C ASP A 844 -12.07 -4.43 34.93
N SER A 845 -13.00 -3.71 34.32
CA SER A 845 -13.76 -4.19 33.17
C SER A 845 -12.89 -4.51 31.95
N SER A 846 -11.69 -3.92 31.83
CA SER A 846 -10.76 -4.23 30.74
C SER A 846 -10.17 -5.64 30.88
N LEU A 847 -9.85 -6.05 32.11
CA LEU A 847 -9.34 -7.40 32.40
C LEU A 847 -10.43 -8.48 32.24
N VAL A 848 -11.66 -8.13 32.61
CA VAL A 848 -12.83 -8.98 32.38
C VAL A 848 -13.07 -9.18 30.88
N TYR A 849 -13.03 -8.09 30.11
CA TYR A 849 -13.18 -8.14 28.65
C TYR A 849 -12.07 -8.97 28.01
N GLU A 850 -10.80 -8.67 28.31
CA GLU A 850 -9.64 -9.44 27.84
C GLU A 850 -9.85 -10.94 28.05
N SER A 851 -10.18 -11.35 29.28
CA SER A 851 -10.31 -12.78 29.59
C SER A 851 -11.53 -13.39 28.91
N SER A 852 -12.65 -12.66 28.84
CA SER A 852 -13.86 -13.16 28.19
C SER A 852 -13.62 -13.44 26.70
N THR A 853 -12.90 -12.57 25.99
CA THR A 853 -12.67 -12.68 24.54
C THR A 853 -11.47 -13.56 24.15
N SER A 854 -10.76 -14.13 25.11
CA SER A 854 -9.48 -14.81 24.88
C SER A 854 -9.42 -16.23 25.43
N ILE A 855 -10.57 -16.89 25.57
CA ILE A 855 -10.68 -18.25 26.12
C ILE A 855 -9.83 -19.23 25.32
N GLY A 856 -9.99 -19.27 23.99
CA GLY A 856 -9.20 -20.12 23.09
C GLY A 856 -7.71 -19.75 22.96
N LYS A 857 -7.21 -18.78 23.74
CA LYS A 857 -5.78 -18.46 23.85
C LYS A 857 -5.15 -18.98 25.14
N VAL A 858 -5.95 -19.54 26.06
CA VAL A 858 -5.47 -20.05 27.35
C VAL A 858 -5.30 -21.56 27.28
N THR A 859 -4.11 -22.05 27.64
CA THR A 859 -3.87 -23.49 27.79
C THR A 859 -4.37 -23.97 29.15
N PHE A 860 -5.45 -24.74 29.17
CA PHE A 860 -6.01 -25.34 30.39
C PHE A 860 -5.45 -26.75 30.65
N LYS A 861 -5.34 -27.14 31.93
CA LYS A 861 -4.97 -28.50 32.34
C LYS A 861 -6.01 -29.12 33.26
N GLU A 862 -5.86 -30.40 33.56
CA GLU A 862 -6.69 -31.14 34.51
C GLU A 862 -6.85 -30.44 35.88
N SER A 863 -5.79 -29.76 36.36
CA SER A 863 -5.85 -28.99 37.61
C SER A 863 -6.86 -27.84 37.60
N ASP A 864 -7.28 -27.39 36.42
CA ASP A 864 -8.09 -26.19 36.24
C ASP A 864 -9.58 -26.53 36.09
N ALA A 865 -9.91 -27.81 35.87
CA ALA A 865 -11.26 -28.30 35.61
C ALA A 865 -12.30 -27.77 36.59
N GLN A 866 -12.01 -27.77 37.90
CA GLN A 866 -12.94 -27.24 38.90
C GLN A 866 -13.21 -25.74 38.75
N GLY A 867 -12.19 -24.97 38.36
CA GLY A 867 -12.33 -23.54 38.07
C GLY A 867 -13.17 -23.30 36.81
N ILE A 868 -12.95 -24.10 35.76
CA ILE A 868 -13.74 -24.08 34.53
C ILE A 868 -15.22 -24.33 34.81
N GLN A 869 -15.51 -25.41 35.55
CA GLN A 869 -16.88 -25.76 35.97
C GLN A 869 -17.54 -24.63 36.77
N ALA A 870 -16.81 -24.00 37.71
CA ALA A 870 -17.33 -22.89 38.51
C ALA A 870 -17.70 -21.66 37.66
N ILE A 871 -16.90 -21.33 36.63
CA ILE A 871 -17.23 -20.25 35.68
C ILE A 871 -18.51 -20.59 34.91
N ILE A 872 -18.59 -21.80 34.35
CA ILE A 872 -19.76 -22.28 33.60
C ILE A 872 -21.02 -22.26 34.46
N ASP A 873 -20.93 -22.61 35.75
CA ASP A 873 -22.10 -22.69 36.62
C ASP A 873 -22.53 -21.34 37.20
N HIS A 874 -21.59 -20.45 37.54
CA HIS A 874 -21.88 -19.34 38.45
C HIS A 874 -21.47 -17.94 37.96
N TYR A 875 -20.62 -17.82 36.93
CA TYR A 875 -20.10 -16.52 36.52
C TYR A 875 -21.10 -15.75 35.63
N THR A 876 -21.49 -14.53 36.02
CA THR A 876 -22.68 -13.84 35.47
C THR A 876 -22.41 -12.42 34.96
N ASP A 877 -21.16 -12.06 34.71
CA ASP A 877 -20.82 -10.74 34.17
C ASP A 877 -21.44 -10.55 32.76
N PRO A 878 -22.06 -9.39 32.44
CA PRO A 878 -22.68 -9.16 31.14
C PRO A 878 -21.73 -9.25 29.93
N VAL A 879 -20.43 -9.04 30.12
CA VAL A 879 -19.43 -9.16 29.04
C VAL A 879 -19.19 -10.62 28.67
N PHE A 880 -19.32 -11.53 29.64
CA PHE A 880 -19.19 -12.97 29.44
C PHE A 880 -20.54 -13.56 29.03
N ASP A 881 -20.83 -13.41 27.74
CA ASP A 881 -22.09 -13.82 27.15
C ASP A 881 -22.19 -15.34 26.94
N ARG A 882 -23.25 -15.77 26.24
CA ARG A 882 -23.50 -17.17 25.95
C ARG A 882 -22.37 -17.81 25.13
N GLU A 883 -21.82 -17.11 24.13
CA GLU A 883 -20.82 -17.71 23.23
C GLU A 883 -19.53 -17.99 24.00
N ASN A 884 -19.08 -17.06 24.84
CA ASN A 884 -17.95 -17.26 25.75
C ASN A 884 -18.16 -18.49 26.66
N ARG A 885 -19.40 -18.68 27.15
CA ARG A 885 -19.75 -19.82 28.00
C ARG A 885 -19.75 -21.16 27.25
N LEU A 886 -20.13 -21.17 25.98
CA LEU A 886 -20.03 -22.34 25.10
C LEU A 886 -18.57 -22.68 24.78
N GLU A 887 -17.74 -21.66 24.53
CA GLU A 887 -16.30 -21.82 24.35
C GLU A 887 -15.64 -22.40 25.61
N MET A 888 -16.02 -21.90 26.79
CA MET A 888 -15.55 -22.45 28.07
C MET A 888 -15.90 -23.93 28.24
N ILE A 889 -17.08 -24.36 27.77
CA ILE A 889 -17.45 -25.80 27.80
C ILE A 889 -16.49 -26.61 26.93
N SER A 890 -16.12 -26.12 25.74
CA SER A 890 -15.19 -26.84 24.86
C SER A 890 -13.80 -27.06 25.47
N THR A 891 -13.34 -26.14 26.33
CA THR A 891 -12.04 -26.28 27.04
C THR A 891 -12.00 -27.45 28.03
N LEU A 892 -13.14 -28.01 28.44
CA LEU A 892 -13.16 -29.16 29.35
C LEU A 892 -12.54 -30.41 28.73
N ALA A 893 -12.62 -30.57 27.40
CA ALA A 893 -11.96 -31.67 26.68
C ALA A 893 -10.44 -31.62 26.85
N GLU A 894 -9.84 -30.44 26.73
CA GLU A 894 -8.40 -30.23 26.93
C GLU A 894 -7.97 -30.53 28.38
N SER A 895 -8.82 -30.19 29.35
CA SER A 895 -8.54 -30.48 30.77
C SER A 895 -8.69 -31.97 31.14
N GLY A 896 -9.36 -32.80 30.33
CA GLY A 896 -9.44 -34.25 30.54
C GLY A 896 -10.19 -34.68 31.83
N GLY A 897 -10.18 -35.98 32.14
CA GLY A 897 -10.68 -36.53 33.42
C GLY A 897 -12.15 -37.03 33.44
N GLU A 898 -12.38 -38.14 34.15
CA GLU A 898 -13.71 -38.79 34.28
C GLU A 898 -14.74 -37.87 34.96
N ASP A 899 -14.31 -37.08 35.96
CA ASP A 899 -15.16 -36.11 36.66
C ASP A 899 -15.76 -35.04 35.72
N ASN A 900 -15.03 -34.67 34.66
CA ASN A 900 -15.50 -33.72 33.65
C ASN A 900 -16.55 -34.34 32.71
N ILE A 901 -16.39 -35.62 32.34
CA ILE A 901 -17.38 -36.37 31.56
C ILE A 901 -18.70 -36.45 32.35
N ASP A 902 -18.61 -36.78 33.64
CA ASP A 902 -19.75 -36.86 34.55
C ASP A 902 -20.40 -35.48 34.78
N TYR A 903 -19.60 -34.42 34.86
CA TYR A 903 -20.09 -33.05 34.94
C TYR A 903 -20.84 -32.64 33.67
N LEU A 904 -20.28 -32.88 32.49
CA LEU A 904 -20.91 -32.60 31.20
C LEU A 904 -22.25 -33.33 31.05
N ALA A 905 -22.34 -34.57 31.53
CA ALA A 905 -23.61 -35.31 31.56
C ALA A 905 -24.68 -34.62 32.43
N ARG A 906 -24.33 -34.17 33.65
CA ARG A 906 -25.25 -33.41 34.51
C ARG A 906 -25.60 -32.04 33.92
N LEU A 907 -24.65 -31.40 33.25
CA LEU A 907 -24.85 -30.10 32.62
C LEU A 907 -25.82 -30.21 31.44
N TYR A 908 -25.72 -31.28 30.67
CA TYR A 908 -26.63 -31.59 29.57
C TYR A 908 -28.08 -31.74 30.05
N GLU A 909 -28.28 -32.51 31.13
CA GLU A 909 -29.59 -32.70 31.78
C GLU A 909 -30.14 -31.41 32.41
N ARG A 910 -29.30 -30.40 32.66
CA ARG A 910 -29.73 -29.09 33.19
C ARG A 910 -30.22 -28.16 32.08
N TYR A 911 -29.63 -28.22 30.90
CA TYR A 911 -29.91 -27.34 29.76
C TYR A 911 -30.80 -28.00 28.68
N THR A 912 -31.84 -28.70 29.10
CA THR A 912 -32.82 -29.35 28.21
C THR A 912 -33.58 -28.36 27.32
N ASP A 913 -33.64 -27.09 27.70
CA ASP A 913 -34.30 -26.01 26.98
C ASP A 913 -33.36 -25.22 26.04
N SER A 914 -32.08 -25.59 25.95
CA SER A 914 -31.09 -24.89 25.13
C SER A 914 -30.26 -25.82 24.25
N SER A 915 -30.65 -25.93 22.98
CA SER A 915 -29.94 -26.78 22.02
C SER A 915 -28.49 -26.35 21.78
N ALA A 916 -28.16 -25.06 21.88
CA ALA A 916 -26.78 -24.57 21.74
C ALA A 916 -25.83 -25.17 22.79
N TYR A 917 -26.26 -25.23 24.06
CA TYR A 917 -25.49 -25.88 25.14
C TYR A 917 -25.42 -27.39 24.94
N GLN A 918 -26.53 -28.03 24.58
CA GLN A 918 -26.56 -29.45 24.29
C GLN A 918 -25.56 -29.82 23.17
N PHE A 919 -25.52 -29.05 22.09
CA PHE A 919 -24.54 -29.24 21.01
C PHE A 919 -23.10 -29.04 21.49
N ALA A 920 -22.79 -27.92 22.15
CA ALA A 920 -21.43 -27.67 22.64
C ALA A 920 -20.94 -28.79 23.58
N ILE A 921 -21.79 -29.28 24.49
CA ILE A 921 -21.48 -30.38 25.40
C ILE A 921 -21.20 -31.68 24.63
N LEU A 922 -22.05 -32.02 23.67
CA LEU A 922 -21.88 -33.24 22.86
C LEU A 922 -20.62 -33.17 21.98
N GLU A 923 -20.33 -32.02 21.38
CA GLU A 923 -19.09 -31.79 20.64
C GLU A 923 -17.86 -31.92 21.54
N THR A 924 -17.94 -31.38 22.75
CA THR A 924 -16.86 -31.50 23.75
C THR A 924 -16.62 -32.96 24.10
N LEU A 925 -17.67 -33.75 24.35
CA LEU A 925 -17.54 -35.19 24.64
C LEU A 925 -16.91 -35.99 23.48
N ILE A 926 -17.12 -35.56 22.23
CA ILE A 926 -16.42 -36.15 21.07
C ILE A 926 -14.92 -35.80 21.12
N ALA A 927 -14.60 -34.54 21.43
CA ALA A 927 -13.23 -34.02 21.47
C ALA A 927 -12.33 -34.64 22.56
N PHE A 928 -12.90 -35.31 23.57
CA PHE A 928 -12.12 -36.11 24.54
C PHE A 928 -11.38 -37.29 23.89
N GLU A 929 -11.83 -37.76 22.71
CA GLU A 929 -11.32 -38.97 22.03
C GLU A 929 -11.27 -40.24 22.90
N ASP A 930 -12.06 -40.26 23.97
CA ASP A 930 -12.09 -41.30 24.99
C ASP A 930 -13.33 -42.21 24.87
N ARG A 931 -13.17 -43.48 25.25
CA ARG A 931 -14.25 -44.48 25.14
C ARG A 931 -15.40 -44.23 26.11
N ASP A 932 -15.12 -43.80 27.34
CA ASP A 932 -16.14 -43.52 28.34
C ASP A 932 -16.84 -42.19 28.02
N ALA A 933 -16.13 -41.19 27.50
CA ALA A 933 -16.73 -39.97 26.96
C ALA A 933 -17.71 -40.26 25.81
N LEU A 934 -17.31 -41.10 24.85
CA LEU A 934 -18.17 -41.51 23.72
C LEU A 934 -19.37 -42.36 24.16
N LYS A 935 -19.23 -43.18 25.22
CA LYS A 935 -20.34 -43.91 25.82
C LYS A 935 -21.34 -42.95 26.47
N THR A 936 -20.87 -41.91 27.14
CA THR A 936 -21.69 -40.84 27.72
C THR A 936 -22.37 -40.02 26.63
N PHE A 937 -21.64 -39.59 25.60
CA PHE A 937 -22.18 -38.95 24.39
C PHE A 937 -23.34 -39.76 23.81
N LYS A 938 -23.15 -41.07 23.59
CA LYS A 938 -24.20 -41.96 23.08
C LYS A 938 -25.43 -41.96 23.98
N LYS A 939 -25.22 -42.11 25.30
CA LYS A 939 -26.31 -42.16 26.28
C LYS A 939 -27.14 -40.87 26.26
N LEU A 940 -26.48 -39.71 26.30
CA LEU A 940 -27.15 -38.40 26.34
C LEU A 940 -27.91 -38.12 25.03
N LEU A 941 -27.23 -38.28 23.90
CA LEU A 941 -27.79 -38.02 22.57
C LEU A 941 -29.03 -38.88 22.28
N LEU A 942 -29.04 -40.16 22.70
CA LEU A 942 -30.19 -41.06 22.49
C LEU A 942 -31.32 -40.87 23.50
N ASN A 943 -31.01 -40.46 24.73
CA ASN A 943 -32.03 -40.23 25.76
C ASN A 943 -32.80 -38.93 25.49
N GLU A 944 -32.09 -37.86 25.13
CA GLU A 944 -32.67 -36.55 24.83
C GLU A 944 -31.93 -35.92 23.66
N THR A 945 -32.39 -36.21 22.45
CA THR A 945 -31.77 -35.72 21.21
C THR A 945 -32.03 -34.22 21.02
N PRO A 946 -30.98 -33.37 20.88
CA PRO A 946 -31.17 -31.95 20.67
C PRO A 946 -31.57 -31.67 19.22
N PHE A 947 -32.30 -30.59 18.98
CA PHE A 947 -32.63 -30.13 17.62
C PHE A 947 -32.37 -28.63 17.50
N SER A 948 -31.94 -28.18 16.34
CA SER A 948 -31.80 -26.76 16.01
C SER A 948 -32.67 -26.41 14.81
N ASN A 949 -32.87 -25.12 14.57
CA ASN A 949 -33.51 -24.63 13.34
C ASN A 949 -32.59 -24.78 12.10
N ASN A 950 -31.36 -25.23 12.28
CA ASN A 950 -30.36 -25.41 11.25
C ASN A 950 -29.85 -26.85 11.27
N SER A 951 -30.40 -27.70 10.40
CA SER A 951 -30.00 -29.11 10.29
C SER A 951 -28.49 -29.31 10.05
N TYR A 952 -27.77 -28.29 9.56
CA TYR A 952 -26.31 -28.32 9.46
C TYR A 952 -25.62 -28.54 10.81
N THR A 953 -26.10 -27.93 11.89
CA THR A 953 -25.50 -28.08 13.24
C THR A 953 -25.58 -29.53 13.71
N SER A 954 -26.77 -30.13 13.59
CA SER A 954 -27.02 -31.54 13.97
C SER A 954 -26.20 -32.52 13.12
N ASN A 955 -26.09 -32.23 11.83
CA ASN A 955 -25.29 -33.00 10.91
C ASN A 955 -23.79 -32.89 11.22
N SER A 956 -23.30 -31.67 11.42
CA SER A 956 -21.90 -31.37 11.71
C SER A 956 -21.43 -32.05 13.00
N LEU A 957 -22.25 -32.07 14.06
CA LEU A 957 -21.96 -32.80 15.30
C LEU A 957 -21.58 -34.26 15.02
N ILE A 958 -22.41 -34.98 14.26
CA ILE A 958 -22.17 -36.40 13.96
C ILE A 958 -20.96 -36.56 13.04
N ARG A 959 -20.75 -35.64 12.08
CA ARG A 959 -19.63 -35.69 11.16
C ARG A 959 -18.27 -35.48 11.83
N LYS A 960 -18.20 -34.85 13.01
CA LYS A 960 -16.96 -34.80 13.81
C LYS A 960 -16.44 -36.21 14.21
N LEU A 961 -17.28 -37.24 14.12
CA LEU A 961 -16.86 -38.65 14.31
C LEU A 961 -16.15 -39.24 13.07
N GLU A 962 -16.10 -38.54 11.94
CA GLU A 962 -15.40 -38.96 10.71
C GLU A 962 -13.87 -38.94 10.88
N ASP A 963 -13.34 -38.01 11.69
CA ASP A 963 -11.89 -37.84 11.88
C ASP A 963 -11.28 -39.04 12.63
N SER A 964 -12.07 -39.69 13.48
CA SER A 964 -11.68 -40.86 14.29
C SER A 964 -12.66 -42.03 14.12
N VAL A 965 -12.83 -42.48 12.87
CA VAL A 965 -13.79 -43.55 12.47
C VAL A 965 -13.71 -44.81 13.36
N GLU A 966 -12.52 -45.19 13.85
CA GLU A 966 -12.33 -46.37 14.71
C GLU A 966 -13.05 -46.24 16.08
N LEU A 967 -13.15 -45.03 16.61
CA LEU A 967 -13.83 -44.70 17.86
C LEU A 967 -15.35 -44.59 17.69
N ALA A 968 -15.84 -44.32 16.48
CA ALA A 968 -17.27 -44.24 16.19
C ALA A 968 -17.97 -45.62 16.13
N ARG A 969 -17.22 -46.70 15.86
CA ARG A 969 -17.73 -48.07 15.70
C ARG A 969 -18.64 -48.55 16.85
N PRO A 970 -18.31 -48.37 18.15
CA PRO A 970 -19.13 -48.85 19.28
C PRO A 970 -20.46 -48.11 19.46
N LEU A 971 -20.68 -47.05 18.67
CA LEU A 971 -21.91 -46.25 18.72
C LEU A 971 -23.04 -46.85 17.87
N PHE A 972 -22.70 -47.80 16.98
CA PHE A 972 -23.65 -48.55 16.17
C PHE A 972 -23.95 -49.93 16.79
N PRO A 973 -25.21 -50.41 16.75
CA PRO A 973 -26.33 -49.93 15.92
C PRO A 973 -27.17 -48.78 16.50
N GLU A 974 -26.98 -48.38 17.76
CA GLU A 974 -27.93 -47.51 18.45
C GLU A 974 -28.06 -46.12 17.81
N LEU A 975 -26.98 -45.53 17.28
CA LEU A 975 -27.06 -44.27 16.51
C LEU A 975 -27.96 -44.36 15.26
N LEU A 976 -28.25 -45.57 14.75
CA LEU A 976 -29.18 -45.74 13.63
C LEU A 976 -30.61 -45.32 13.96
N GLU A 977 -30.97 -45.24 15.24
CA GLU A 977 -32.26 -44.70 15.69
C GLU A 977 -32.41 -43.23 15.30
N LEU A 978 -31.31 -42.46 15.34
CA LEU A 978 -31.32 -41.04 14.96
C LEU A 978 -31.52 -40.83 13.46
N ALA A 979 -31.23 -41.85 12.63
CA ALA A 979 -31.39 -41.74 11.19
C ALA A 979 -32.86 -41.62 10.72
N ASP A 980 -33.81 -41.84 11.63
CA ASP A 980 -35.23 -41.59 11.38
C ASP A 980 -35.54 -40.08 11.36
N PHE A 981 -34.82 -39.26 12.14
CA PHE A 981 -34.90 -37.79 12.12
C PHE A 981 -34.17 -37.18 10.92
N GLU A 982 -34.71 -36.12 10.31
CA GLU A 982 -34.11 -35.50 9.12
C GLU A 982 -32.77 -34.81 9.42
N ASP A 983 -32.67 -34.17 10.57
CA ASP A 983 -31.52 -33.39 11.03
C ASP A 983 -30.25 -34.22 11.21
N TYR A 984 -30.38 -35.47 11.66
CA TYR A 984 -29.25 -36.36 11.97
C TYR A 984 -28.95 -37.40 10.90
N ARG A 985 -29.95 -37.72 10.09
CA ARG A 985 -29.89 -38.83 9.13
C ARG A 985 -28.66 -38.83 8.27
N ASP A 986 -28.31 -37.67 7.75
CA ASP A 986 -27.27 -37.59 6.76
C ASP A 986 -25.89 -37.84 7.40
N GLY A 987 -25.56 -37.17 8.50
CA GLY A 987 -24.32 -37.41 9.25
C GLY A 987 -24.20 -38.85 9.78
N VAL A 988 -25.30 -39.44 10.28
CA VAL A 988 -25.28 -40.85 10.75
C VAL A 988 -24.94 -41.81 9.62
N TYR A 989 -25.53 -41.62 8.44
CA TYR A 989 -25.23 -42.48 7.29
C TYR A 989 -23.87 -42.17 6.66
N ASP A 990 -23.34 -40.94 6.77
CA ASP A 990 -21.97 -40.59 6.34
C ASP A 990 -20.94 -41.37 7.16
N VAL A 991 -21.00 -41.25 8.50
CA VAL A 991 -20.11 -41.98 9.41
C VAL A 991 -20.23 -43.49 9.21
N LEU A 992 -21.46 -44.01 9.05
CA LEU A 992 -21.67 -45.43 8.77
C LEU A 992 -21.07 -45.86 7.42
N ALA A 993 -21.18 -45.03 6.38
CA ALA A 993 -20.59 -45.33 5.08
C ALA A 993 -19.07 -45.38 5.15
N GLY A 994 -18.43 -44.42 5.82
CA GLY A 994 -16.99 -44.44 6.08
C GLY A 994 -16.54 -45.66 6.88
N LEU A 995 -17.32 -46.09 7.88
CA LEU A 995 -17.08 -47.34 8.63
C LEU A 995 -17.17 -48.60 7.75
N VAL A 996 -18.07 -48.61 6.76
CA VAL A 996 -18.23 -49.73 5.82
C VAL A 996 -17.10 -49.73 4.79
N GLU A 997 -16.72 -48.57 4.25
CA GLU A 997 -15.63 -48.43 3.27
C GLU A 997 -14.28 -48.87 3.85
N LYS A 998 -14.01 -48.57 5.13
CA LYS A 998 -12.79 -49.00 5.83
C LYS A 998 -12.86 -50.44 6.40
N ASP A 999 -13.91 -51.21 6.09
CA ASP A 999 -14.19 -52.56 6.64
C ASP A 999 -14.17 -52.63 8.19
N HIS A 1000 -14.55 -51.54 8.85
CA HIS A 1000 -14.56 -51.44 10.32
C HIS A 1000 -15.89 -51.88 10.95
N ILE A 1001 -16.96 -52.03 10.17
CA ILE A 1001 -18.27 -52.48 10.66
C ILE A 1001 -18.89 -53.59 9.80
N LYS A 1002 -19.43 -54.62 10.46
CA LYS A 1002 -20.10 -55.73 9.77
C LYS A 1002 -21.53 -55.36 9.39
N SER A 1003 -21.95 -55.80 8.21
CA SER A 1003 -23.32 -55.58 7.71
C SER A 1003 -24.44 -56.15 8.59
N SER A 1004 -24.13 -57.11 9.47
CA SER A 1004 -25.07 -57.62 10.48
C SER A 1004 -25.62 -56.53 11.41
N VAL A 1005 -24.85 -55.46 11.65
CA VAL A 1005 -25.21 -54.37 12.58
C VAL A 1005 -26.40 -53.54 12.07
N TYR A 1006 -26.45 -53.26 10.77
CA TYR A 1006 -27.51 -52.45 10.16
C TYR A 1006 -28.42 -53.25 9.20
N LYS A 1007 -28.30 -54.58 9.20
CA LYS A 1007 -29.10 -55.50 8.38
C LYS A 1007 -30.59 -55.33 8.56
N SER A 1008 -31.08 -54.95 9.73
CA SER A 1008 -32.52 -54.69 9.96
C SER A 1008 -33.03 -53.50 9.14
N ARG A 1009 -32.18 -52.51 8.86
CA ARG A 1009 -32.53 -51.27 8.14
C ARG A 1009 -32.24 -51.32 6.63
N TYR A 1010 -31.69 -52.42 6.09
CA TYR A 1010 -31.29 -52.49 4.68
C TYR A 1010 -32.44 -52.18 3.70
N ARG A 1011 -33.70 -52.55 4.00
CA ARG A 1011 -34.86 -52.22 3.15
C ARG A 1011 -35.15 -50.72 3.12
N THR A 1012 -34.95 -50.05 4.25
CA THR A 1012 -35.10 -48.60 4.38
C THR A 1012 -34.01 -47.89 3.59
N ILE A 1013 -32.76 -48.34 3.73
CA ILE A 1013 -31.61 -47.83 2.95
C ILE A 1013 -31.88 -48.03 1.45
N LEU A 1014 -32.31 -49.23 1.03
CA LEU A 1014 -32.67 -49.52 -0.35
C LEU A 1014 -33.80 -48.62 -0.87
N ARG A 1015 -34.84 -48.37 -0.06
CA ARG A 1015 -35.92 -47.45 -0.43
C ARG A 1015 -35.38 -46.02 -0.60
N ARG A 1016 -34.49 -45.56 0.28
CA ARG A 1016 -33.86 -44.24 0.18
C ARG A 1016 -32.93 -44.13 -1.03
N ALA A 1017 -32.13 -45.15 -1.32
CA ALA A 1017 -31.33 -45.24 -2.54
C ALA A 1017 -32.22 -45.16 -3.79
N LYS A 1018 -33.35 -45.89 -3.81
CA LYS A 1018 -34.35 -45.79 -4.90
C LYS A 1018 -34.97 -44.40 -5.02
N VAL A 1019 -35.21 -43.69 -3.91
CA VAL A 1019 -35.69 -42.30 -3.93
C VAL A 1019 -34.62 -41.37 -4.50
N GLN A 1020 -33.37 -41.49 -4.07
CA GLN A 1020 -32.28 -40.67 -4.60
C GLN A 1020 -32.02 -40.95 -6.08
N LEU A 1021 -32.13 -42.21 -6.53
CA LEU A 1021 -32.09 -42.57 -7.94
C LEU A 1021 -33.26 -41.94 -8.74
N LYS A 1022 -34.47 -41.90 -8.18
CA LYS A 1022 -35.61 -41.21 -8.82
C LYS A 1022 -35.40 -39.69 -8.89
N LYS A 1023 -34.87 -39.09 -7.82
CA LYS A 1023 -34.50 -37.67 -7.79
C LYS A 1023 -33.43 -37.37 -8.83
N GLN A 1024 -32.44 -38.24 -8.98
CA GLN A 1024 -31.42 -38.15 -10.03
C GLN A 1024 -32.08 -38.15 -11.41
N ARG A 1025 -32.93 -39.13 -11.73
CA ARG A 1025 -33.63 -39.20 -13.02
C ARG A 1025 -34.52 -37.99 -13.29
N SER A 1026 -35.25 -37.51 -12.27
CA SER A 1026 -36.06 -36.28 -12.40
C SER A 1026 -35.19 -35.05 -12.65
N SER A 1027 -34.01 -34.95 -12.02
CA SER A 1027 -33.08 -33.85 -12.27
C SER A 1027 -32.54 -33.86 -13.71
N GLU A 1028 -32.35 -35.04 -14.30
CA GLU A 1028 -31.94 -35.24 -15.70
C GLU A 1028 -32.99 -34.74 -16.71
N GLU A 1029 -34.27 -34.59 -16.31
CA GLU A 1029 -35.33 -34.02 -17.16
C GLU A 1029 -35.32 -32.49 -17.20
N THR A 1030 -34.62 -31.84 -16.25
CA THR A 1030 -34.64 -30.38 -16.02
C THR A 1030 -33.33 -29.67 -16.37
N ASP A 1031 -32.41 -30.36 -17.05
CA ASP A 1031 -31.09 -29.86 -17.51
C ASP A 1031 -30.15 -29.34 -16.41
N ASN A 1032 -30.42 -29.67 -15.14
CA ASN A 1032 -29.58 -29.28 -14.00
C ASN A 1032 -28.43 -30.28 -13.80
N THR A 1033 -27.40 -30.18 -14.63
CA THR A 1033 -26.51 -31.31 -14.98
C THR A 1033 -25.25 -31.50 -14.12
N ARG A 1034 -25.07 -30.82 -12.98
CA ARG A 1034 -23.70 -30.63 -12.44
C ARG A 1034 -23.40 -30.95 -10.98
N LYS A 1035 -24.36 -31.46 -10.21
CA LYS A 1035 -24.08 -31.89 -8.83
C LYS A 1035 -23.96 -33.41 -8.78
N LEU A 1036 -22.87 -33.91 -8.21
CA LEU A 1036 -22.77 -35.31 -7.79
C LEU A 1036 -23.90 -35.63 -6.82
N ASN A 1037 -24.29 -36.90 -6.77
CA ASN A 1037 -25.35 -37.35 -5.89
C ASN A 1037 -24.74 -38.08 -4.69
N VAL A 1038 -24.09 -37.31 -3.82
CA VAL A 1038 -23.37 -37.81 -2.64
C VAL A 1038 -24.28 -38.69 -1.76
N TYR A 1039 -25.59 -38.40 -1.71
CA TYR A 1039 -26.57 -39.23 -1.01
C TYR A 1039 -26.78 -40.60 -1.68
N LEU A 1040 -26.86 -40.64 -3.01
CA LEU A 1040 -26.98 -41.89 -3.75
C LEU A 1040 -25.71 -42.73 -3.58
N ALA A 1041 -24.53 -42.11 -3.69
CA ALA A 1041 -23.24 -42.75 -3.42
C ALA A 1041 -23.22 -43.40 -2.05
N ARG A 1042 -23.46 -42.61 -1.00
CA ARG A 1042 -23.55 -43.08 0.41
C ARG A 1042 -24.48 -44.27 0.58
N TYR A 1043 -25.72 -44.19 0.10
CA TYR A 1043 -26.67 -45.29 0.27
C TYR A 1043 -26.27 -46.54 -0.54
N ASN A 1044 -25.65 -46.39 -1.71
CA ASN A 1044 -25.18 -47.52 -2.50
C ASN A 1044 -23.95 -48.18 -1.87
N THR A 1045 -23.01 -47.43 -1.29
CA THR A 1045 -21.91 -47.93 -0.45
C THR A 1045 -22.46 -48.82 0.67
N LEU A 1046 -23.44 -48.32 1.43
CA LEU A 1046 -24.05 -49.08 2.53
C LEU A 1046 -24.75 -50.37 2.07
N LEU A 1047 -25.19 -50.43 0.81
CA LEU A 1047 -25.86 -51.60 0.25
C LEU A 1047 -24.88 -52.66 -0.28
N LEU A 1048 -23.59 -52.36 -0.44
CA LEU A 1048 -22.60 -53.28 -1.03
C LEU A 1048 -22.57 -54.65 -0.35
N PRO A 1049 -22.60 -54.76 0.99
CA PRO A 1049 -22.62 -56.07 1.66
C PRO A 1049 -23.90 -56.88 1.41
N PHE A 1050 -24.95 -56.28 0.83
CA PHE A 1050 -26.21 -56.92 0.46
C PHE A 1050 -26.37 -57.12 -1.06
N ALA A 1051 -25.32 -56.90 -1.86
CA ALA A 1051 -25.35 -56.98 -3.32
C ALA A 1051 -25.84 -58.33 -3.87
N ARG A 1052 -25.81 -59.42 -3.09
CA ARG A 1052 -26.34 -60.74 -3.51
C ARG A 1052 -27.86 -60.86 -3.44
N LYS A 1053 -28.57 -59.91 -2.81
CA LYS A 1053 -30.04 -59.93 -2.73
C LYS A 1053 -30.66 -59.47 -4.05
N THR A 1054 -31.67 -60.19 -4.53
CA THR A 1054 -32.32 -59.93 -5.83
C THR A 1054 -32.80 -58.48 -5.99
N GLU A 1055 -33.44 -57.92 -4.96
CA GLU A 1055 -33.96 -56.54 -4.95
C GLU A 1055 -32.89 -55.44 -4.91
N VAL A 1056 -31.67 -55.76 -4.44
CA VAL A 1056 -30.50 -54.86 -4.46
C VAL A 1056 -29.81 -54.95 -5.82
N GLN A 1057 -29.66 -56.16 -6.39
CA GLN A 1057 -29.17 -56.34 -7.75
C GLN A 1057 -30.05 -55.62 -8.78
N GLU A 1058 -31.37 -55.69 -8.61
CA GLU A 1058 -32.31 -54.96 -9.47
C GLU A 1058 -32.12 -53.44 -9.35
N HIS A 1059 -31.95 -52.93 -8.12
CA HIS A 1059 -31.63 -51.52 -7.89
C HIS A 1059 -30.31 -51.11 -8.54
N TYR A 1060 -29.24 -51.87 -8.38
CA TYR A 1060 -27.96 -51.55 -9.00
C TYR A 1060 -28.00 -51.59 -10.53
N ARG A 1061 -28.74 -52.54 -11.14
CA ARG A 1061 -29.00 -52.51 -12.59
C ARG A 1061 -29.74 -51.25 -13.02
N GLU A 1062 -30.65 -50.73 -12.20
CA GLU A 1062 -31.34 -49.46 -12.45
C GLU A 1062 -30.43 -48.24 -12.21
N VAL A 1063 -29.48 -48.30 -11.28
CA VAL A 1063 -28.45 -47.26 -11.06
C VAL A 1063 -27.53 -47.16 -12.29
N LEU A 1064 -27.13 -48.28 -12.89
CA LEU A 1064 -26.32 -48.31 -14.11
C LEU A 1064 -27.05 -47.75 -15.36
N ARG A 1065 -28.31 -47.34 -15.25
CA ARG A 1065 -29.10 -46.67 -16.32
C ARG A 1065 -29.16 -45.14 -16.15
N ILE A 1066 -28.44 -44.57 -15.19
CA ILE A 1066 -28.30 -43.11 -15.02
C ILE A 1066 -27.73 -42.51 -16.29
N ARG A 1067 -28.27 -41.36 -16.74
CA ARG A 1067 -27.83 -40.68 -17.96
C ARG A 1067 -26.74 -39.64 -17.68
N ASN A 1068 -26.76 -39.05 -16.48
CA ASN A 1068 -25.71 -38.14 -16.06
C ASN A 1068 -24.39 -38.91 -15.90
N ARG A 1069 -23.41 -38.63 -16.76
CA ARG A 1069 -22.18 -39.41 -16.85
C ARG A 1069 -21.27 -39.26 -15.62
N SER A 1070 -21.22 -38.07 -14.99
CA SER A 1070 -20.43 -37.85 -13.77
C SER A 1070 -21.01 -38.65 -12.59
N VAL A 1071 -22.33 -38.61 -12.40
CA VAL A 1071 -22.99 -39.40 -11.35
C VAL A 1071 -22.90 -40.89 -11.68
N LEU A 1072 -23.12 -41.28 -12.94
CA LEU A 1072 -22.99 -42.68 -13.36
C LEU A 1072 -21.59 -43.22 -13.05
N PHE A 1073 -20.54 -42.48 -13.37
CA PHE A 1073 -19.17 -42.88 -13.11
C PHE A 1073 -18.89 -43.05 -11.60
N GLU A 1074 -19.28 -42.09 -10.76
CA GLU A 1074 -19.19 -42.19 -9.29
C GLU A 1074 -19.87 -43.48 -8.79
N GLN A 1075 -21.07 -43.80 -9.30
CA GLN A 1075 -21.78 -45.02 -8.93
C GLN A 1075 -21.11 -46.28 -9.48
N MET A 1076 -20.52 -46.25 -10.67
CA MET A 1076 -19.76 -47.36 -11.24
C MET A 1076 -18.55 -47.72 -10.38
N GLN A 1077 -17.82 -46.71 -9.85
CA GLN A 1077 -16.70 -46.93 -8.94
C GLN A 1077 -17.14 -47.66 -7.66
N ILE A 1078 -18.24 -47.21 -7.05
CA ILE A 1078 -18.79 -47.83 -5.83
C ILE A 1078 -19.25 -49.28 -6.10
N LEU A 1079 -19.90 -49.51 -7.24
CA LEU A 1079 -20.49 -50.81 -7.59
C LEU A 1079 -19.48 -51.78 -8.21
N TYR A 1080 -18.26 -51.33 -8.47
CA TYR A 1080 -17.19 -52.12 -9.03
C TYR A 1080 -16.91 -53.36 -8.16
N GLY A 1081 -16.87 -54.53 -8.78
CA GLY A 1081 -16.75 -55.83 -8.09
C GLY A 1081 -18.05 -56.38 -7.46
N ALA A 1082 -19.09 -55.56 -7.26
CA ALA A 1082 -20.39 -56.00 -6.72
C ALA A 1082 -21.38 -56.44 -7.81
N VAL A 1083 -21.28 -55.85 -9.01
CA VAL A 1083 -22.11 -56.16 -10.18
C VAL A 1083 -21.27 -56.02 -11.45
N PRO A 1084 -21.47 -56.85 -12.49
CA PRO A 1084 -20.75 -56.69 -13.75
C PRO A 1084 -21.12 -55.36 -14.42
N ILE A 1085 -20.10 -54.57 -14.77
CA ILE A 1085 -20.25 -53.30 -15.49
C ILE A 1085 -19.87 -53.55 -16.95
N PRO A 1086 -20.79 -53.41 -17.91
CA PRO A 1086 -20.46 -53.59 -19.34
C PRO A 1086 -19.52 -52.50 -19.87
N ASP A 1087 -18.62 -52.87 -20.78
CA ASP A 1087 -17.70 -51.96 -21.50
C ASP A 1087 -18.41 -50.76 -22.12
N SER A 1088 -19.65 -50.96 -22.60
CA SER A 1088 -20.46 -49.89 -23.19
C SER A 1088 -20.80 -48.76 -22.21
N LEU A 1089 -20.82 -49.03 -20.89
CA LEU A 1089 -21.04 -48.01 -19.87
C LEU A 1089 -19.77 -47.22 -19.56
N TRP A 1090 -18.59 -47.87 -19.54
CA TRP A 1090 -17.30 -47.17 -19.44
C TRP A 1090 -17.13 -46.19 -20.59
N ASN A 1091 -17.39 -46.65 -21.82
CA ASN A 1091 -17.36 -45.82 -23.02
C ASN A 1091 -18.45 -44.73 -23.06
N TYR A 1092 -19.59 -44.96 -22.41
CA TYR A 1092 -20.64 -43.96 -22.28
C TYR A 1092 -20.28 -42.87 -21.27
N ALA A 1093 -19.70 -43.24 -20.12
CA ALA A 1093 -19.19 -42.28 -19.14
C ALA A 1093 -18.05 -41.44 -19.74
N ALA A 1094 -17.05 -42.11 -20.36
CA ALA A 1094 -15.91 -41.49 -21.03
C ALA A 1094 -16.30 -40.58 -22.23
N SER A 1095 -17.52 -40.73 -22.77
CA SER A 1095 -18.02 -39.80 -23.80
C SER A 1095 -18.30 -38.38 -23.28
N ASP A 1096 -18.35 -38.17 -21.95
CA ASP A 1096 -18.19 -36.84 -21.39
C ASP A 1096 -16.71 -36.53 -21.25
N VAL A 1097 -16.24 -35.54 -21.98
CA VAL A 1097 -14.85 -35.10 -21.85
C VAL A 1097 -14.54 -34.60 -20.43
N ARG A 1098 -15.51 -34.17 -19.60
CA ARG A 1098 -15.25 -33.79 -18.19
C ARG A 1098 -15.04 -34.98 -17.26
N VAL A 1099 -15.51 -36.16 -17.66
CA VAL A 1099 -15.48 -37.39 -16.85
C VAL A 1099 -14.38 -38.34 -17.34
N LEU A 1100 -13.98 -38.20 -18.61
CA LEU A 1100 -12.98 -39.03 -19.27
C LEU A 1100 -11.71 -39.25 -18.44
N MET A 1101 -11.07 -38.19 -17.92
CA MET A 1101 -9.82 -38.35 -17.16
C MET A 1101 -10.00 -39.21 -15.91
N ASN A 1102 -11.07 -38.95 -15.15
CA ASN A 1102 -11.35 -39.72 -13.94
C ASN A 1102 -11.64 -41.21 -14.27
N VAL A 1103 -12.29 -41.48 -15.42
CA VAL A 1103 -12.52 -42.85 -15.91
C VAL A 1103 -11.19 -43.51 -16.28
N TYR A 1104 -10.31 -42.78 -16.97
CA TYR A 1104 -8.99 -43.25 -17.34
C TYR A 1104 -8.19 -43.63 -16.09
N ASP A 1105 -8.01 -42.72 -15.14
CA ASP A 1105 -7.22 -42.94 -13.91
C ASP A 1105 -7.73 -44.15 -13.13
N PHE A 1106 -9.06 -44.25 -12.94
CA PHE A 1106 -9.65 -45.36 -12.20
C PHE A 1106 -9.39 -46.74 -12.85
N LEU A 1107 -9.40 -46.83 -14.18
CA LEU A 1107 -9.13 -48.07 -14.92
C LEU A 1107 -7.62 -48.34 -15.06
N ALA A 1108 -6.81 -47.30 -15.23
CA ALA A 1108 -5.35 -47.38 -15.32
C ALA A 1108 -4.74 -47.91 -14.02
N ASP A 1109 -5.20 -47.42 -12.85
CA ASP A 1109 -4.79 -47.91 -11.52
C ASP A 1109 -5.01 -49.41 -11.30
N ARG A 1110 -5.79 -50.05 -12.17
CA ARG A 1110 -6.20 -51.46 -12.09
C ARG A 1110 -5.71 -52.30 -13.26
N ASP A 1111 -4.94 -51.74 -14.19
CA ASP A 1111 -4.50 -52.38 -15.44
C ASP A 1111 -5.68 -52.83 -16.35
N GLU A 1112 -6.79 -52.07 -16.40
CA GLU A 1112 -8.04 -52.44 -17.11
C GLU A 1112 -8.45 -51.47 -18.25
N LEU A 1113 -7.49 -50.82 -18.91
CA LEU A 1113 -7.75 -49.84 -19.97
C LEU A 1113 -8.41 -50.44 -21.23
N GLU A 1114 -8.40 -51.76 -21.40
CA GLU A 1114 -9.06 -52.45 -22.52
C GLU A 1114 -10.59 -52.25 -22.58
N HIS A 1115 -11.20 -51.80 -21.47
CA HIS A 1115 -12.62 -51.48 -21.43
C HIS A 1115 -12.97 -50.18 -22.17
N LEU A 1116 -11.99 -49.35 -22.53
CA LEU A 1116 -12.18 -48.11 -23.27
C LEU A 1116 -11.86 -48.27 -24.76
N ASP A 1117 -12.68 -47.65 -25.61
CA ASP A 1117 -12.44 -47.56 -27.04
C ASP A 1117 -11.12 -46.78 -27.28
N PRO A 1118 -10.29 -47.18 -28.27
CA PRO A 1118 -9.01 -46.53 -28.56
C PRO A 1118 -9.08 -45.01 -28.80
N LYS A 1119 -10.24 -44.48 -29.22
CA LYS A 1119 -10.47 -43.04 -29.43
C LYS A 1119 -10.43 -42.20 -28.14
N TYR A 1120 -10.61 -42.82 -26.97
CA TYR A 1120 -10.59 -42.14 -25.67
C TYR A 1120 -9.22 -42.18 -25.01
N LEU A 1121 -8.32 -43.02 -25.53
CA LEU A 1121 -6.96 -43.22 -25.01
C LEU A 1121 -5.93 -42.30 -25.69
N THR A 1122 -6.38 -41.37 -26.54
CA THR A 1122 -5.46 -40.43 -27.19
C THR A 1122 -5.13 -39.29 -26.25
N GLN A 1123 -3.85 -38.90 -26.24
CA GLN A 1123 -3.32 -37.88 -25.35
C GLN A 1123 -4.03 -36.52 -25.48
N ASP A 1124 -4.50 -36.14 -26.69
CA ASP A 1124 -5.26 -34.92 -26.90
C ASP A 1124 -6.65 -34.93 -26.23
N GLN A 1125 -7.31 -36.09 -26.15
CA GLN A 1125 -8.62 -36.21 -25.49
C GLN A 1125 -8.50 -36.17 -23.97
N LEU A 1126 -7.48 -36.86 -23.43
CA LEU A 1126 -7.15 -36.84 -22.00
C LEU A 1126 -6.76 -35.41 -21.56
N ALA A 1127 -5.85 -34.74 -22.27
CA ALA A 1127 -5.48 -33.34 -21.97
C ALA A 1127 -6.67 -32.38 -22.06
N ARG A 1128 -7.58 -32.59 -23.03
CA ARG A 1128 -8.83 -31.82 -23.13
C ARG A 1128 -9.72 -31.97 -21.90
N SER A 1129 -9.76 -33.18 -21.33
CA SER A 1129 -10.51 -33.49 -20.11
C SER A 1129 -10.01 -32.66 -18.92
N ILE A 1130 -8.69 -32.61 -18.75
CA ILE A 1130 -8.02 -31.90 -17.65
C ILE A 1130 -8.27 -30.38 -17.77
N VAL A 1131 -8.05 -29.78 -18.95
CA VAL A 1131 -8.31 -28.34 -19.20
C VAL A 1131 -9.75 -27.96 -18.85
N GLN A 1132 -10.70 -28.83 -19.19
CA GLN A 1132 -12.11 -28.55 -19.01
C GLN A 1132 -12.56 -28.67 -17.55
N ASN A 1133 -11.93 -29.57 -16.77
CA ASN A 1133 -12.20 -29.74 -15.35
C ASN A 1133 -11.61 -28.61 -14.49
N ALA A 1134 -10.39 -28.17 -14.78
CA ALA A 1134 -9.69 -27.23 -13.90
C ALA A 1134 -10.22 -25.79 -13.90
N ASN A 1135 -10.84 -25.35 -15.01
CA ASN A 1135 -11.24 -23.95 -15.20
C ASN A 1135 -12.71 -23.65 -14.86
N TYR A 1136 -13.49 -24.62 -14.35
CA TYR A 1136 -14.89 -24.47 -13.92
C TYR A 1136 -15.80 -23.59 -14.82
N ARG A 1137 -15.67 -23.67 -16.15
CA ARG A 1137 -16.44 -22.83 -17.10
C ARG A 1137 -17.38 -23.64 -17.98
N ASN A 1138 -18.51 -23.02 -18.31
CA ASN A 1138 -19.34 -23.45 -19.45
C ASN A 1138 -18.59 -23.05 -20.70
N TYR A 1139 -17.99 -24.02 -21.35
CA TYR A 1139 -17.50 -23.83 -22.70
C TYR A 1139 -18.63 -24.19 -23.65
N ASP A 1140 -19.02 -23.24 -24.50
CA ASP A 1140 -19.91 -23.53 -25.63
C ASP A 1140 -19.16 -24.37 -26.67
N THR A 1141 -17.88 -24.04 -26.90
CA THR A 1141 -16.98 -24.78 -27.78
C THR A 1141 -15.56 -24.82 -27.22
N ILE A 1142 -14.86 -25.95 -27.41
CA ILE A 1142 -13.41 -26.11 -27.14
C ILE A 1142 -12.81 -27.02 -28.22
N ALA A 1143 -11.65 -26.65 -28.77
CA ALA A 1143 -10.95 -27.37 -29.83
C ALA A 1143 -9.45 -27.41 -29.57
N PHE A 1144 -8.82 -28.56 -29.86
CA PHE A 1144 -7.36 -28.70 -29.83
C PHE A 1144 -6.72 -27.88 -30.95
N ILE A 1145 -5.64 -27.17 -30.62
CA ILE A 1145 -4.83 -26.42 -31.59
C ILE A 1145 -3.59 -27.24 -31.91
N THR A 1146 -2.76 -27.50 -30.90
CA THR A 1146 -1.45 -28.13 -31.09
C THR A 1146 -0.83 -28.58 -29.76
N ALA A 1147 0.21 -29.40 -29.83
CA ALA A 1147 1.07 -29.73 -28.69
C ALA A 1147 2.50 -29.25 -28.97
N ARG A 1148 3.20 -28.78 -27.93
CA ARG A 1148 4.59 -28.32 -28.00
C ARG A 1148 5.38 -28.89 -26.83
N GLU A 1149 6.61 -29.28 -27.08
CA GLU A 1149 7.54 -29.56 -25.98
C GLU A 1149 7.83 -28.26 -25.23
N THR A 1150 7.99 -28.37 -23.92
CA THR A 1150 8.18 -27.27 -22.99
C THR A 1150 9.05 -27.73 -21.82
N LEU A 1151 9.54 -26.76 -21.04
CA LEU A 1151 10.26 -27.00 -19.81
C LEU A 1151 9.43 -26.40 -18.68
N HIS A 1152 9.12 -27.19 -17.65
CA HIS A 1152 8.39 -26.72 -16.48
C HIS A 1152 9.05 -27.30 -15.23
N LYS A 1153 9.46 -26.44 -14.28
CA LYS A 1153 10.25 -26.82 -13.10
C LYS A 1153 11.50 -27.65 -13.45
N ASP A 1154 12.25 -27.20 -14.45
CA ASP A 1154 13.46 -27.87 -14.94
C ASP A 1154 13.27 -29.33 -15.41
N SER A 1155 12.03 -29.74 -15.67
CA SER A 1155 11.71 -31.03 -16.27
C SER A 1155 11.19 -30.84 -17.70
N GLU A 1156 11.60 -31.73 -18.60
CA GLU A 1156 11.03 -31.82 -19.95
C GLU A 1156 9.58 -32.28 -19.85
N GLY A 1157 8.71 -31.60 -20.59
CA GLY A 1157 7.29 -31.89 -20.64
C GLY A 1157 6.64 -31.40 -21.91
N LYS A 1158 5.35 -31.65 -22.02
CA LYS A 1158 4.54 -31.33 -23.18
C LYS A 1158 3.34 -30.48 -22.82
N ALA A 1159 3.23 -29.32 -23.47
CA ALA A 1159 2.10 -28.43 -23.34
C ALA A 1159 1.08 -28.68 -24.46
N TYR A 1160 -0.15 -29.00 -24.08
CA TYR A 1160 -1.29 -29.20 -24.99
C TYR A 1160 -2.14 -27.93 -25.02
N PHE A 1161 -2.29 -27.31 -26.20
CA PHE A 1161 -3.00 -26.04 -26.39
C PHE A 1161 -4.38 -26.23 -27.00
N PHE A 1162 -5.35 -25.50 -26.46
CA PHE A 1162 -6.75 -25.51 -26.85
C PHE A 1162 -7.27 -24.09 -27.02
N GLN A 1163 -8.23 -23.93 -27.93
CA GLN A 1163 -9.04 -22.71 -28.03
C GLN A 1163 -10.45 -22.97 -27.51
N PHE A 1164 -11.04 -22.04 -26.77
CA PHE A 1164 -12.42 -22.14 -26.31
C PHE A 1164 -13.21 -20.83 -26.43
N LYS A 1165 -14.54 -20.95 -26.51
CA LYS A 1165 -15.51 -19.85 -26.36
C LYS A 1165 -16.38 -20.07 -25.13
N SER A 1166 -16.76 -18.97 -24.48
CA SER A 1166 -17.70 -18.98 -23.35
C SER A 1166 -18.98 -18.25 -23.73
N ASP A 1167 -20.11 -18.69 -23.18
CA ASP A 1167 -21.47 -18.16 -23.40
C ASP A 1167 -21.64 -16.64 -23.19
N LYS A 1168 -20.64 -15.95 -22.62
CA LYS A 1168 -20.64 -14.51 -22.32
C LYS A 1168 -19.83 -13.65 -23.30
N ASN A 1169 -19.09 -14.25 -24.23
CA ASN A 1169 -18.15 -13.54 -25.12
C ASN A 1169 -18.05 -14.29 -26.46
N ASP A 1170 -18.98 -14.00 -27.39
CA ASP A 1170 -19.09 -14.72 -28.67
C ASP A 1170 -18.00 -14.32 -29.69
N ASP A 1171 -17.40 -13.14 -29.52
CA ASP A 1171 -16.56 -12.51 -30.55
C ASP A 1171 -15.08 -12.92 -30.48
N LEU A 1172 -14.59 -13.46 -29.36
CA LEU A 1172 -13.16 -13.81 -29.18
C LEU A 1172 -12.99 -15.25 -28.67
N TRP A 1173 -12.01 -15.95 -29.22
CA TRP A 1173 -11.51 -17.21 -28.67
C TRP A 1173 -10.57 -16.93 -27.50
N LYS A 1174 -10.38 -17.90 -26.62
CA LYS A 1174 -9.39 -17.86 -25.55
C LYS A 1174 -8.49 -19.08 -25.62
N LEU A 1175 -7.20 -18.88 -25.38
CA LEU A 1175 -6.24 -19.97 -25.26
C LEU A 1175 -6.39 -20.64 -23.89
N ALA A 1176 -6.34 -21.96 -23.86
CA ALA A 1176 -6.17 -22.77 -22.67
C ALA A 1176 -5.07 -23.81 -22.91
N TYR A 1177 -4.42 -24.25 -21.83
CA TYR A 1177 -3.38 -25.25 -21.93
C TYR A 1177 -3.31 -26.14 -20.69
N VAL A 1178 -2.72 -27.34 -20.87
CA VAL A 1178 -2.30 -28.28 -19.83
C VAL A 1178 -0.86 -28.69 -20.12
N VAL A 1179 -0.06 -28.80 -19.06
CA VAL A 1179 1.36 -29.18 -19.12
C VAL A 1179 1.55 -30.48 -18.34
N VAL A 1180 2.29 -31.40 -18.96
CA VAL A 1180 2.51 -32.78 -18.49
C VAL A 1180 3.99 -33.11 -18.62
N ASP A 1181 4.54 -33.97 -17.78
CA ASP A 1181 5.94 -34.40 -17.94
C ASP A 1181 6.10 -35.43 -19.05
N ASP A 1182 7.28 -35.44 -19.69
CA ASP A 1182 7.61 -36.38 -20.77
C ASP A 1182 7.71 -37.84 -20.31
N GLN A 1183 7.76 -38.09 -18.99
CA GLN A 1183 7.91 -39.43 -18.40
C GLN A 1183 6.66 -39.95 -17.68
N GLN A 1184 5.53 -39.26 -17.74
CA GLN A 1184 4.28 -39.70 -17.10
C GLN A 1184 3.14 -39.88 -18.11
N GLU A 1185 2.30 -40.87 -17.87
CA GLU A 1185 0.96 -40.89 -18.49
C GLU A 1185 0.18 -39.67 -17.96
N LEU A 1186 -0.70 -39.09 -18.77
CA LEU A 1186 -1.61 -38.04 -18.31
C LEU A 1186 -2.35 -38.54 -17.06
N THR A 1187 -2.41 -37.72 -16.01
CA THR A 1187 -3.17 -38.01 -14.78
C THR A 1187 -4.02 -36.81 -14.36
N THR A 1188 -5.00 -37.00 -13.47
CA THR A 1188 -5.73 -35.86 -12.88
C THR A 1188 -4.86 -34.93 -12.03
N ASP A 1189 -3.69 -35.39 -11.59
CA ASP A 1189 -2.70 -34.63 -10.81
C ASP A 1189 -1.69 -33.85 -11.68
N ASP A 1190 -1.97 -33.70 -12.98
CA ASP A 1190 -1.09 -33.03 -13.93
C ASP A 1190 -0.64 -31.62 -13.47
N ARG A 1191 0.65 -31.36 -13.69
CA ARG A 1191 1.44 -30.31 -13.02
C ARG A 1191 0.90 -28.89 -13.13
N MET A 1192 0.31 -28.52 -14.26
CA MET A 1192 -0.15 -27.16 -14.52
C MET A 1192 -1.26 -27.11 -15.57
N ASN A 1193 -2.26 -26.27 -15.33
CA ASN A 1193 -3.24 -25.87 -16.34
C ASN A 1193 -3.52 -24.36 -16.23
N GLY A 1194 -3.89 -23.74 -17.34
CA GLY A 1194 -4.11 -22.30 -17.36
C GLY A 1194 -4.90 -21.81 -18.55
N THR A 1195 -5.19 -20.50 -18.53
CA THR A 1195 -5.77 -19.78 -19.67
C THR A 1195 -4.85 -18.66 -20.12
N GLY A 1196 -4.57 -18.60 -21.41
CA GLY A 1196 -3.81 -17.55 -22.06
C GLY A 1196 -4.67 -16.36 -22.48
N GLU A 1197 -4.13 -15.57 -23.41
CA GLU A 1197 -4.79 -14.38 -23.95
C GLU A 1197 -6.06 -14.72 -24.77
N ALA A 1198 -6.96 -13.74 -24.88
CA ALA A 1198 -8.09 -13.82 -25.79
C ALA A 1198 -7.64 -13.33 -27.18
N PHE A 1199 -8.14 -13.95 -28.25
CA PHE A 1199 -7.70 -13.68 -29.61
C PHE A 1199 -8.81 -13.88 -30.64
N HIS A 1200 -8.68 -13.19 -31.77
CA HIS A 1200 -9.51 -13.36 -32.95
C HIS A 1200 -8.73 -14.16 -34.02
N PRO A 1201 -9.25 -15.31 -34.47
CA PRO A 1201 -8.50 -16.29 -35.26
C PRO A 1201 -8.14 -15.80 -36.67
N GLU A 1202 -8.79 -14.75 -37.16
CA GLU A 1202 -8.51 -14.19 -38.48
C GLU A 1202 -7.53 -13.00 -38.46
N THR A 1203 -7.35 -12.34 -37.31
CA THR A 1203 -6.53 -11.11 -37.20
C THR A 1203 -5.28 -11.29 -36.35
N ASP A 1204 -5.31 -12.24 -35.42
CA ASP A 1204 -4.25 -12.40 -34.41
C ASP A 1204 -3.40 -13.63 -34.72
N ASN A 1205 -2.09 -13.53 -34.43
CA ASN A 1205 -1.15 -14.62 -34.68
C ASN A 1205 -1.16 -15.63 -33.52
N VAL A 1206 -1.90 -16.73 -33.69
CA VAL A 1206 -2.03 -17.79 -32.68
C VAL A 1206 -0.69 -18.41 -32.28
N GLU A 1207 0.27 -18.53 -33.19
CA GLU A 1207 1.60 -19.06 -32.86
C GLU A 1207 2.38 -18.11 -31.95
N ALA A 1208 2.22 -16.79 -32.11
CA ALA A 1208 2.83 -15.82 -31.19
C ALA A 1208 2.22 -15.92 -29.79
N ILE A 1209 0.90 -16.09 -29.69
CA ILE A 1209 0.19 -16.26 -28.42
C ILE A 1209 0.61 -17.57 -27.72
N ILE A 1210 0.78 -18.66 -28.47
CA ILE A 1210 1.29 -19.93 -27.93
C ILE A 1210 2.73 -19.77 -27.43
N LYS A 1211 3.58 -19.04 -28.17
CA LYS A 1211 4.94 -18.72 -27.74
C LYS A 1211 4.96 -17.94 -26.42
N ASP A 1212 4.10 -16.93 -26.27
CA ASP A 1212 3.95 -16.18 -25.02
C ASP A 1212 3.47 -17.08 -23.86
N ALA A 1213 2.51 -17.98 -24.12
CA ALA A 1213 2.04 -18.93 -23.13
C ALA A 1213 3.13 -19.91 -22.68
N LEU A 1214 3.99 -20.39 -23.60
CA LEU A 1214 5.14 -21.25 -23.27
C LEU A 1214 6.17 -20.53 -22.37
N LYS A 1215 6.39 -19.23 -22.58
CA LYS A 1215 7.24 -18.43 -21.67
C LYS A 1215 6.68 -18.39 -20.26
N ILE A 1216 5.36 -18.18 -20.12
CA ILE A 1216 4.68 -18.15 -18.82
C ILE A 1216 4.74 -19.53 -18.15
N ILE A 1217 4.51 -20.61 -18.91
CA ILE A 1217 4.62 -21.99 -18.40
C ILE A 1217 6.02 -22.24 -17.82
N ALA A 1218 7.07 -21.79 -18.49
CA ALA A 1218 8.45 -22.05 -18.08
C ALA A 1218 8.86 -21.42 -16.72
N VAL A 1219 8.09 -20.44 -16.24
CA VAL A 1219 8.41 -19.64 -15.04
C VAL A 1219 7.26 -19.64 -14.02
N ASP A 1220 6.30 -20.54 -14.19
CA ASP A 1220 5.04 -20.53 -13.42
C ASP A 1220 5.25 -20.73 -11.91
N ASP A 1221 6.28 -21.49 -11.55
CA ASP A 1221 6.67 -21.82 -10.18
C ASP A 1221 7.56 -20.75 -9.52
N ARG A 1222 7.90 -19.68 -10.24
CA ARG A 1222 8.80 -18.61 -9.77
C ARG A 1222 7.98 -17.41 -9.27
N GLU A 1223 8.05 -17.11 -7.96
CA GLU A 1223 7.22 -16.04 -7.34
C GLU A 1223 7.50 -14.63 -7.89
N ARG A 1224 8.75 -14.37 -8.28
CA ARG A 1224 9.17 -13.04 -8.77
C ARG A 1224 8.75 -12.73 -10.22
N TYR A 1225 8.14 -13.68 -10.93
CA TYR A 1225 7.69 -13.44 -12.30
C TYR A 1225 6.48 -12.50 -12.35
N VAL A 1226 6.55 -11.46 -13.17
CA VAL A 1226 5.47 -10.48 -13.37
C VAL A 1226 4.90 -10.66 -14.76
N ASP A 1227 3.62 -11.06 -14.87
CA ASP A 1227 2.87 -10.95 -16.14
C ASP A 1227 2.57 -9.47 -16.39
N LEU A 1228 3.47 -8.79 -17.13
CA LEU A 1228 3.40 -7.37 -17.47
C LEU A 1228 2.09 -6.99 -18.18
N LYS A 1229 1.40 -7.94 -18.84
CA LYS A 1229 0.14 -7.68 -19.54
C LYS A 1229 -1.09 -7.84 -18.64
N LYS A 1230 -1.00 -8.55 -17.51
CA LYS A 1230 -2.16 -8.80 -16.62
C LYS A 1230 -2.15 -8.06 -15.30
N ASN A 1231 -1.09 -7.32 -14.97
CA ASN A 1231 -1.01 -6.58 -13.70
C ASN A 1231 -1.32 -7.48 -12.48
N ARG A 1232 -1.02 -8.78 -12.58
CA ARG A 1232 -1.25 -9.77 -11.53
C ARG A 1232 0.09 -10.24 -11.01
N TRP A 1233 0.32 -9.92 -9.75
CA TRP A 1233 1.29 -10.56 -8.87
C TRP A 1233 0.79 -11.98 -8.59
N ARG A 1234 1.67 -12.99 -8.56
CA ARG A 1234 1.33 -14.32 -8.04
C ARG A 1234 1.48 -14.39 -6.52
#